data_AF-D0NG25-F1
#
_entry.id   AF-D0NG25-F1
#
_cell.length_a   1.000
_cell.length_b   1.000
_cell.length_c   1.000
_cell.angle_alpha   90.00
_cell.angle_beta   90.00
_cell.angle_gamma   90.00
#
_symmetry.space_group_name_H-M   'P 1'
#
loop_
_entity.id
_entity.type
_entity.pdbx_description
1 polymer ?
#
loop_
_entity_poly.entity_id
_entity_poly.type
_entity_poly.pdbx_seq_one_letter_code
_entity_poly.pdbx_strand_id
1 'polypeptide(L)'
;MMGLCPPRFLDSSVIKTRAIPTNNWWGNIIAHDANAAIQPIWSNPYSLQMVVDKAPFGMSVSYPYRCRFSGGSSGNNGAVKFYAHGMVREVLFSAEEIVWQKPNFQVVDWADQGVTVKFTAGSSSGTMVSDLVSGMVYSSMKYSGLTPRLVSSAVVSTINGQPLGGQVRGSKFEIVYNSGQKWVVYALSSDGRSDKEITLTADGTSALKSTGVFDGILRVALVLEDSWLTTLDQHKSCIVQAATIDLHDDSSYAFKWKTTGDCSCGLLHYAMKHHTETIDTSSGVRQVDGMVAYSTTRGAYQAFTTPEGSADPVWEIKEAQQVPEDFYPSRKIASNMAQQQRILDHLREDINAGWSIPLDGSYYFNGKAAQKYASLCLIANDPAIVGGDKSLLNSCLNKLRGVMAPFVANSWANKLQYDQIYGGIVSSQGFKTKDLNADFGNTMYNDHHFHYGYWIHTAAIINRLDPSWSDLPKLNTMVNLLVRDVANFDPDDKFFARFRSFDWYRGHSYSHGVTPFADGKDQESTSEDVNFAFGMYMYGKATNNAAMEAVGKLMTRVNTHAIKTYFLIEDANQIHPANFRPNKVTGIFFDNKVDYATWFSAEKYCIHGIQMIPVSAVTEFVRTKQFVKEEWEQVLGKETIVTREDTGNAWLSLLYANFAMVDKQRALGVLQKAKMDDGLSRSWALYMASSFAE
;
A
#
# COMPACT_ATOMS: atom_id res chain seq x y z
N MET A 1 -9.96 -21.64 -6.80
CA MET A 1 -10.27 -20.32 -7.39
C MET A 1 -10.79 -20.32 -8.83
N MET A 2 -10.51 -21.33 -9.70
CA MET A 2 -10.96 -21.34 -11.11
C MET A 2 -12.48 -21.20 -11.27
N GLY A 3 -13.25 -21.69 -10.29
CA GLY A 3 -14.71 -21.56 -10.26
C GLY A 3 -15.26 -20.43 -9.37
N LEU A 4 -14.41 -19.61 -8.73
CA LEU A 4 -14.87 -18.55 -7.82
C LEU A 4 -14.43 -17.14 -8.25
N CYS A 5 -13.14 -16.92 -8.53
CA CYS A 5 -12.59 -15.58 -8.79
C CYS A 5 -11.31 -15.62 -9.68
N PRO A 6 -11.38 -16.17 -10.91
CA PRO A 6 -10.20 -16.29 -11.78
C PRO A 6 -9.73 -14.92 -12.30
N PRO A 7 -8.41 -14.73 -12.50
CA PRO A 7 -7.87 -13.48 -13.04
C PRO A 7 -8.27 -13.33 -14.50
N ARG A 8 -8.40 -12.09 -14.95
CA ARG A 8 -8.77 -11.73 -16.32
C ARG A 8 -7.59 -11.12 -17.06
N PHE A 9 -7.66 -11.17 -18.39
CA PHE A 9 -6.74 -10.48 -19.30
C PHE A 9 -5.26 -10.83 -19.15
N LEU A 10 -4.88 -11.91 -18.47
CA LEU A 10 -3.49 -12.36 -18.43
C LEU A 10 -3.14 -13.15 -19.69
N ASP A 11 -1.95 -12.92 -20.23
CA ASP A 11 -1.41 -13.76 -21.29
C ASP A 11 -1.13 -15.19 -20.78
N SER A 12 -1.46 -16.20 -21.59
CA SER A 12 -1.32 -17.60 -21.17
C SER A 12 0.14 -18.02 -20.93
N SER A 13 1.11 -17.31 -21.51
CA SER A 13 2.54 -17.56 -21.30
C SER A 13 3.06 -17.09 -19.93
N VAL A 14 2.40 -16.11 -19.30
CA VAL A 14 2.73 -15.65 -17.95
C VAL A 14 1.92 -16.37 -16.87
N ILE A 15 0.83 -17.02 -17.25
CA ILE A 15 0.07 -17.91 -16.37
C ILE A 15 0.89 -19.21 -16.16
N LYS A 16 1.06 -19.63 -14.90
CA LYS A 16 1.82 -20.83 -14.43
C LYS A 16 3.35 -20.69 -14.39
N THR A 17 3.94 -19.62 -14.91
CA THR A 17 5.41 -19.45 -14.89
C THR A 17 5.91 -18.70 -13.66
N ARG A 18 5.03 -17.95 -13.00
CA ARG A 18 5.24 -17.28 -11.70
C ARG A 18 3.92 -16.95 -11.03
N ALA A 19 3.94 -16.71 -9.72
CA ALA A 19 2.79 -16.26 -8.94
C ALA A 19 2.26 -14.90 -9.42
N ILE A 20 0.94 -14.70 -9.28
CA ILE A 20 0.23 -13.52 -9.76
C ILE A 20 0.06 -12.55 -8.58
N PRO A 21 0.50 -11.30 -8.70
CA PRO A 21 0.28 -10.29 -7.66
C PRO A 21 -1.21 -9.93 -7.57
N THR A 22 -1.67 -9.65 -6.35
CA THR A 22 -3.10 -9.49 -6.04
C THR A 22 -3.44 -8.09 -5.50
N ASN A 23 -2.53 -7.48 -4.73
CA ASN A 23 -2.77 -6.22 -4.02
C ASN A 23 -2.02 -5.04 -4.65
N ASN A 24 -1.35 -5.22 -5.79
CA ASN A 24 -0.65 -4.14 -6.48
C ASN A 24 -1.61 -3.05 -6.97
N TRP A 25 -1.13 -1.81 -7.06
CA TRP A 25 -1.89 -0.63 -7.52
C TRP A 25 -2.54 -0.78 -8.91
N TRP A 26 -2.02 -1.70 -9.74
CA TRP A 26 -2.54 -2.01 -11.07
C TRP A 26 -3.49 -3.22 -11.11
N GLY A 27 -3.75 -3.86 -9.96
CA GLY A 27 -4.51 -5.11 -9.86
C GLY A 27 -5.91 -5.06 -10.46
N ASN A 28 -6.52 -3.88 -10.56
CA ASN A 28 -7.79 -3.67 -11.26
C ASN A 28 -7.79 -4.15 -12.73
N ILE A 29 -6.63 -4.18 -13.40
CA ILE A 29 -6.52 -4.67 -14.79
C ILE A 29 -6.88 -6.15 -14.89
N ILE A 30 -6.45 -6.94 -13.91
CA ILE A 30 -6.62 -8.40 -13.92
C ILE A 30 -7.72 -8.89 -12.98
N ALA A 31 -8.36 -7.95 -12.27
CA ALA A 31 -9.36 -8.24 -11.26
C ALA A 31 -10.55 -9.00 -11.85
N HIS A 32 -11.15 -9.83 -11.01
CA HIS A 32 -12.37 -10.53 -11.37
C HIS A 32 -13.58 -9.62 -11.17
N ASP A 33 -14.26 -9.29 -12.26
CA ASP A 33 -15.54 -8.60 -12.23
C ASP A 33 -16.56 -9.34 -13.11
N ALA A 34 -17.83 -9.31 -12.71
CA ALA A 34 -18.95 -9.65 -13.58
C ALA A 34 -19.15 -8.60 -14.70
N ASN A 35 -18.67 -7.36 -14.51
CA ASN A 35 -18.72 -6.32 -15.53
C ASN A 35 -17.63 -6.47 -16.60
N ALA A 36 -17.89 -5.95 -17.80
CA ALA A 36 -16.89 -5.94 -18.87
C ALA A 36 -15.81 -4.86 -18.70
N ALA A 37 -16.09 -3.80 -17.93
CA ALA A 37 -15.23 -2.63 -17.78
C ALA A 37 -14.03 -2.90 -16.86
N ILE A 38 -12.86 -2.41 -17.26
CA ILE A 38 -11.66 -2.41 -16.42
C ILE A 38 -11.66 -1.12 -15.59
N GLN A 39 -11.59 -1.27 -14.26
CA GLN A 39 -11.52 -0.13 -13.36
C GLN A 39 -10.18 0.62 -13.50
N PRO A 40 -10.14 1.93 -13.20
CA PRO A 40 -8.92 2.72 -13.30
C PRO A 40 -7.79 2.19 -12.41
N ILE A 41 -6.56 2.47 -12.79
CA ILE A 41 -5.36 2.25 -11.98
C ILE A 41 -4.63 3.58 -11.79
N TRP A 42 -3.85 3.67 -10.71
CA TRP A 42 -3.35 4.95 -10.22
C TRP A 42 -1.84 4.90 -10.04
N SER A 43 -1.11 5.09 -11.15
CA SER A 43 0.36 5.19 -11.12
C SER A 43 0.83 6.37 -10.26
N ASN A 44 0.02 7.44 -10.24
CA ASN A 44 0.26 8.75 -9.65
C ASN A 44 1.56 9.43 -10.16
N PRO A 45 1.50 10.71 -10.61
CA PRO A 45 0.35 11.62 -10.59
C PRO A 45 -0.73 11.31 -11.64
N TYR A 46 -0.49 10.36 -12.54
CA TYR A 46 -1.48 9.95 -13.55
C TYR A 46 -2.40 8.83 -13.07
N SER A 47 -3.65 8.91 -13.50
CA SER A 47 -4.55 7.76 -13.57
C SER A 47 -4.61 7.21 -14.99
N LEU A 48 -4.82 5.90 -15.09
CA LEU A 48 -4.86 5.18 -16.35
C LEU A 48 -6.10 4.27 -16.39
N GLN A 49 -6.71 4.15 -17.56
CA GLN A 49 -7.83 3.21 -17.77
C GLN A 49 -7.69 2.48 -19.09
N MET A 50 -7.74 1.15 -19.05
CA MET A 50 -7.81 0.30 -20.24
C MET A 50 -9.26 0.22 -20.70
N VAL A 51 -9.57 0.85 -21.83
CA VAL A 51 -10.94 0.94 -22.35
C VAL A 51 -11.14 -0.15 -23.38
N VAL A 52 -11.78 -1.25 -22.96
CA VAL A 52 -11.99 -2.46 -23.77
C VAL A 52 -13.46 -2.91 -23.79
N ASP A 53 -14.31 -2.20 -23.06
CA ASP A 53 -15.74 -2.45 -22.87
C ASP A 53 -16.60 -1.54 -23.77
N LYS A 54 -16.19 -0.28 -23.96
CA LYS A 54 -16.91 0.69 -24.78
C LYS A 54 -15.99 1.58 -25.60
N ALA A 55 -16.21 1.63 -26.91
CA ALA A 55 -15.48 2.50 -27.82
C ALA A 55 -15.63 4.01 -27.46
N PRO A 56 -14.62 4.86 -27.71
CA PRO A 56 -13.34 4.54 -28.36
C PRO A 56 -12.44 3.64 -27.49
N PHE A 57 -11.95 2.54 -28.06
CA PHE A 57 -11.11 1.57 -27.35
C PHE A 57 -9.64 2.04 -27.29
N GLY A 58 -8.92 1.65 -26.23
CA GLY A 58 -7.51 2.01 -26.07
C GLY A 58 -7.08 2.18 -24.63
N MET A 59 -6.07 3.02 -24.39
CA MET A 59 -5.57 3.34 -23.05
C MET A 59 -5.68 4.83 -22.75
N SER A 60 -6.48 5.17 -21.75
CA SER A 60 -6.67 6.54 -21.29
C SER A 60 -5.62 6.93 -20.24
N VAL A 61 -5.20 8.19 -20.27
CA VAL A 61 -4.33 8.88 -19.31
C VAL A 61 -5.05 10.16 -18.85
N SER A 62 -4.99 10.44 -17.55
CA SER A 62 -5.58 11.63 -16.94
C SER A 62 -4.66 12.19 -15.85
N TYR A 63 -4.72 13.50 -15.64
CA TYR A 63 -4.22 14.16 -14.44
C TYR A 63 -5.39 14.54 -13.50
N PRO A 64 -5.82 13.61 -12.63
CA PRO A 64 -7.06 13.71 -11.85
C PRO A 64 -7.05 14.81 -10.77
N TYR A 65 -5.88 15.31 -10.34
CA TYR A 65 -5.77 16.27 -9.24
C TYR A 65 -6.66 17.51 -9.40
N ARG A 66 -6.81 18.00 -10.65
CA ARG A 66 -7.64 19.17 -10.95
C ARG A 66 -9.15 18.91 -10.88
N CYS A 67 -9.56 17.65 -10.81
CA CYS A 67 -10.94 17.21 -10.74
C CYS A 67 -11.34 16.78 -9.32
N ARG A 68 -10.67 17.35 -8.30
CA ARG A 68 -10.97 17.06 -6.89
C ARG A 68 -12.35 17.60 -6.51
N PHE A 69 -13.12 16.75 -5.84
CA PHE A 69 -14.33 17.14 -5.14
C PHE A 69 -14.30 16.60 -3.71
N SER A 70 -15.01 17.27 -2.81
CA SER A 70 -15.10 16.89 -1.40
C SER A 70 -16.54 16.99 -0.92
N GLY A 71 -16.90 16.17 0.07
CA GLY A 71 -18.27 16.10 0.55
C GLY A 71 -18.41 15.55 1.96
N GLY A 72 -19.63 15.67 2.46
CA GLY A 72 -19.99 15.31 3.84
C GLY A 72 -19.34 16.20 4.90
N SER A 73 -19.78 16.03 6.14
CA SER A 73 -19.16 16.62 7.32
C SER A 73 -18.66 15.50 8.21
N SER A 74 -17.40 15.58 8.66
CA SER A 74 -16.86 14.64 9.64
C SER A 74 -17.26 15.00 11.07
N GLY A 75 -17.77 16.21 11.29
CA GLY A 75 -18.00 16.76 12.62
C GLY A 75 -16.71 17.16 13.36
N ASN A 76 -15.57 17.27 12.68
CA ASN A 76 -14.30 17.72 13.25
C ASN A 76 -13.95 19.13 12.75
N ASN A 77 -14.31 20.16 13.53
CA ASN A 77 -13.96 21.55 13.23
C ASN A 77 -14.28 22.00 11.79
N GLY A 78 -15.46 21.63 11.27
CA GLY A 78 -15.88 21.98 9.91
C GLY A 78 -15.20 21.18 8.79
N ALA A 79 -14.43 20.13 9.12
CA ALA A 79 -13.77 19.31 8.11
C ALA A 79 -14.76 18.50 7.27
N VAL A 80 -14.40 18.31 6.01
CA VAL A 80 -15.12 17.42 5.09
C VAL A 80 -14.91 15.97 5.50
N LYS A 81 -15.92 15.13 5.23
CA LYS A 81 -15.81 13.69 5.51
C LYS A 81 -14.89 13.00 4.51
N PHE A 82 -14.97 13.35 3.24
CA PHE A 82 -14.15 12.74 2.21
C PHE A 82 -13.72 13.75 1.14
N TYR A 83 -12.68 13.39 0.41
CA TYR A 83 -12.40 13.97 -0.90
C TYR A 83 -12.00 12.86 -1.89
N ALA A 84 -12.31 13.06 -3.16
CA ALA A 84 -12.03 12.14 -4.24
C ALA A 84 -11.76 12.91 -5.53
N HIS A 85 -11.30 12.22 -6.59
CA HIS A 85 -11.01 12.86 -7.87
C HIS A 85 -11.83 12.22 -8.98
N GLY A 86 -12.44 13.08 -9.81
CA GLY A 86 -13.05 12.65 -11.05
C GLY A 86 -11.98 12.24 -12.05
N MET A 87 -12.28 11.26 -12.88
CA MET A 87 -11.40 10.88 -14.00
C MET A 87 -11.94 11.44 -15.31
N VAL A 88 -11.06 12.07 -16.07
CA VAL A 88 -11.36 12.62 -17.39
C VAL A 88 -10.43 11.97 -18.40
N ARG A 89 -10.95 11.48 -19.53
CA ARG A 89 -10.10 10.88 -20.58
C ARG A 89 -9.39 12.00 -21.34
N GLU A 90 -8.31 12.52 -20.76
CA GLU A 90 -7.59 13.67 -21.27
C GLU A 90 -6.80 13.26 -22.51
N VAL A 91 -6.02 12.18 -22.43
CA VAL A 91 -5.37 11.55 -23.58
C VAL A 91 -5.75 10.07 -23.65
N LEU A 92 -6.40 9.65 -24.73
CA LEU A 92 -6.65 8.24 -25.05
C LEU A 92 -5.76 7.83 -26.21
N PHE A 93 -4.77 6.99 -25.93
CA PHE A 93 -4.02 6.28 -26.96
C PHE A 93 -4.94 5.23 -27.61
N SER A 94 -5.17 5.36 -28.91
CA SER A 94 -5.94 4.43 -29.75
C SER A 94 -5.24 4.26 -31.10
N ALA A 95 -5.79 3.41 -31.96
CA ALA A 95 -5.48 3.35 -33.39
C ALA A 95 -6.76 3.28 -34.23
N GLU A 96 -6.69 3.65 -35.50
CA GLU A 96 -7.82 3.55 -36.44
C GLU A 96 -8.39 2.13 -36.51
N GLU A 97 -7.51 1.14 -36.50
CA GLU A 97 -7.86 -0.27 -36.64
C GLU A 97 -8.57 -0.84 -35.40
N ILE A 98 -8.47 -0.16 -34.24
CA ILE A 98 -9.07 -0.62 -32.97
C ILE A 98 -10.09 0.34 -32.37
N VAL A 99 -10.13 1.62 -32.77
CA VAL A 99 -10.93 2.64 -32.06
C VAL A 99 -12.41 2.24 -31.97
N TRP A 100 -12.96 1.61 -33.02
CA TRP A 100 -14.34 1.12 -33.08
C TRP A 100 -14.44 -0.42 -33.15
N GLN A 101 -13.30 -1.12 -33.13
CA GLN A 101 -13.25 -2.58 -33.20
C GLN A 101 -12.56 -3.12 -31.94
N LYS A 102 -13.29 -3.88 -31.14
CA LYS A 102 -12.81 -4.36 -29.84
C LYS A 102 -11.47 -5.10 -30.01
N PRO A 103 -10.37 -4.59 -29.41
CA PRO A 103 -9.07 -5.25 -29.50
C PRO A 103 -9.01 -6.47 -28.59
N ASN A 104 -8.09 -7.40 -28.89
CA ASN A 104 -7.63 -8.35 -27.87
C ASN A 104 -6.69 -7.63 -26.91
N PHE A 105 -7.03 -7.59 -25.62
CA PHE A 105 -6.28 -6.91 -24.58
C PHE A 105 -5.71 -7.90 -23.57
N GLN A 106 -4.41 -7.78 -23.29
CA GLN A 106 -3.71 -8.66 -22.36
C GLN A 106 -2.65 -7.92 -21.54
N VAL A 107 -2.46 -8.34 -20.29
CA VAL A 107 -1.25 -8.13 -19.49
C VAL A 107 -0.25 -9.21 -19.87
N VAL A 108 0.93 -8.78 -20.31
CA VAL A 108 1.95 -9.66 -20.90
C VAL A 108 3.21 -9.77 -20.05
N ASP A 109 3.44 -8.85 -19.12
CA ASP A 109 4.56 -8.89 -18.16
C ASP A 109 4.28 -7.98 -16.95
N TRP A 110 5.06 -8.14 -15.89
CA TRP A 110 5.09 -7.30 -14.69
C TRP A 110 6.41 -7.48 -13.92
N ALA A 111 6.70 -6.51 -13.07
CA ALA A 111 7.84 -6.51 -12.15
C ALA A 111 7.38 -6.10 -10.74
N ASP A 112 8.32 -5.96 -9.80
CA ASP A 112 8.01 -5.43 -8.45
C ASP A 112 7.34 -4.06 -8.56
N GLN A 113 7.81 -3.22 -9.49
CA GLN A 113 7.20 -1.94 -9.82
C GLN A 113 6.98 -1.85 -11.33
N GLY A 114 5.80 -2.27 -11.77
CA GLY A 114 5.28 -2.01 -13.11
C GLY A 114 4.53 -3.17 -13.73
N VAL A 115 3.80 -2.88 -14.81
CA VAL A 115 3.02 -3.85 -15.58
C VAL A 115 3.05 -3.49 -17.07
N THR A 116 3.18 -4.49 -17.93
CA THR A 116 3.15 -4.31 -19.39
C THR A 116 1.81 -4.79 -19.93
N VAL A 117 1.14 -3.91 -20.67
CA VAL A 117 -0.14 -4.19 -21.33
C VAL A 117 -0.01 -4.16 -22.84
N LYS A 118 -0.83 -4.96 -23.51
CA LYS A 118 -0.84 -5.09 -24.97
C LYS A 118 -2.27 -5.10 -25.50
N PHE A 119 -2.49 -4.30 -26.54
CA PHE A 119 -3.68 -4.34 -27.40
C PHE A 119 -3.26 -4.88 -28.76
N THR A 120 -4.04 -5.84 -29.28
CA THR A 120 -3.86 -6.39 -30.63
C THR A 120 -5.14 -6.12 -31.43
N ALA A 121 -5.00 -5.56 -32.63
CA ALA A 121 -6.14 -5.33 -33.49
C ALA A 121 -6.81 -6.66 -33.90
N GLY A 122 -8.13 -6.68 -34.02
CA GLY A 122 -8.85 -7.84 -34.54
C GLY A 122 -8.79 -7.96 -36.06
N SER A 123 -8.59 -6.82 -36.74
CA SER A 123 -8.57 -6.69 -38.21
C SER A 123 -7.18 -6.83 -38.83
N SER A 124 -6.12 -6.82 -38.02
CA SER A 124 -4.72 -6.96 -38.46
C SER A 124 -3.88 -7.61 -37.36
N SER A 125 -2.59 -7.85 -37.62
CA SER A 125 -1.62 -8.26 -36.58
C SER A 125 -0.98 -7.07 -35.86
N GLY A 126 -1.46 -5.85 -36.10
CA GLY A 126 -0.92 -4.62 -35.52
C GLY A 126 -1.14 -4.56 -34.00
N THR A 127 -0.19 -3.94 -33.29
CA THR A 127 -0.17 -3.92 -31.82
C THR A 127 0.14 -2.55 -31.23
N MET A 128 -0.37 -2.37 -30.02
CA MET A 128 -0.10 -1.25 -29.12
C MET A 128 0.39 -1.83 -27.79
N VAL A 129 1.57 -1.42 -27.32
CA VAL A 129 2.19 -1.92 -26.08
C VAL A 129 2.57 -0.76 -25.17
N SER A 130 2.26 -0.87 -23.89
CA SER A 130 2.59 0.14 -22.89
C SER A 130 3.14 -0.50 -21.62
N ASP A 131 4.23 0.08 -21.12
CA ASP A 131 4.79 -0.22 -19.81
C ASP A 131 4.30 0.85 -18.82
N LEU A 132 3.66 0.42 -17.73
CA LEU A 132 3.03 1.29 -16.73
C LEU A 132 3.78 1.19 -15.42
N VAL A 133 4.29 2.31 -14.91
CA VAL A 133 5.18 2.35 -13.74
C VAL A 133 4.71 3.43 -12.77
N SER A 134 4.70 3.16 -11.46
CA SER A 134 4.40 4.15 -10.42
C SER A 134 5.32 5.37 -10.58
N GLY A 135 4.79 6.59 -10.49
CA GLY A 135 5.62 7.80 -10.57
C GLY A 135 6.09 8.21 -11.98
N MET A 136 5.62 7.55 -13.04
CA MET A 136 6.08 7.87 -14.40
C MET A 136 5.78 9.33 -14.78
N VAL A 137 6.79 10.03 -15.32
CA VAL A 137 6.63 11.40 -15.84
C VAL A 137 5.94 11.41 -17.21
N TYR A 138 6.18 10.37 -18.00
CA TYR A 138 5.59 10.18 -19.32
C TYR A 138 4.77 8.90 -19.35
N SER A 139 3.57 8.95 -19.92
CA SER A 139 2.86 7.74 -20.37
C SER A 139 3.24 7.45 -21.81
N SER A 140 3.57 6.19 -22.12
CA SER A 140 4.15 5.80 -23.40
C SER A 140 3.36 4.69 -24.08
N MET A 141 3.21 4.76 -25.39
CA MET A 141 2.56 3.73 -26.21
C MET A 141 3.41 3.42 -27.43
N LYS A 142 3.88 2.18 -27.52
CA LYS A 142 4.58 1.66 -28.69
C LYS A 142 3.58 1.10 -29.68
N TYR A 143 3.58 1.62 -30.91
CA TYR A 143 2.76 1.16 -32.02
C TYR A 143 3.60 0.30 -32.97
N SER A 144 3.00 -0.77 -33.48
CA SER A 144 3.53 -1.50 -34.63
C SER A 144 2.42 -1.90 -35.59
N GLY A 145 2.55 -1.54 -36.87
CA GLY A 145 1.56 -1.87 -37.92
C GLY A 145 0.17 -1.28 -37.70
N LEU A 146 0.05 -0.16 -36.96
CA LEU A 146 -1.21 0.51 -36.66
C LEU A 146 -1.14 2.00 -36.99
N THR A 147 -2.30 2.62 -37.20
CA THR A 147 -2.44 4.06 -37.49
C THR A 147 -2.85 4.80 -36.21
N PRO A 148 -1.93 5.50 -35.52
CA PRO A 148 -2.23 6.11 -34.22
C PRO A 148 -3.39 7.10 -34.27
N ARG A 149 -4.18 7.11 -33.20
CA ARG A 149 -5.25 8.07 -32.97
C ARG A 149 -5.23 8.49 -31.51
N LEU A 150 -4.97 9.77 -31.26
CA LEU A 150 -5.07 10.36 -29.92
C LEU A 150 -6.46 10.97 -29.79
N VAL A 151 -7.25 10.46 -28.86
CA VAL A 151 -8.61 10.97 -28.60
C VAL A 151 -8.63 11.67 -27.25
N SER A 152 -9.41 12.73 -27.13
CA SER A 152 -9.66 13.43 -25.87
C SER A 152 -11.16 13.58 -25.64
N SER A 153 -11.54 13.62 -24.37
CA SER A 153 -12.87 14.08 -23.94
C SER A 153 -12.95 15.61 -23.86
N ALA A 154 -11.81 16.31 -23.85
CA ALA A 154 -11.74 17.76 -23.93
C ALA A 154 -11.55 18.23 -25.37
N VAL A 155 -11.95 19.47 -25.65
CA VAL A 155 -11.69 20.11 -26.94
C VAL A 155 -10.23 20.53 -26.99
N VAL A 156 -9.51 20.15 -28.05
CA VAL A 156 -8.17 20.66 -28.35
C VAL A 156 -8.31 22.05 -28.93
N SER A 157 -7.79 23.05 -28.23
CA SER A 157 -7.79 24.45 -28.67
C SER A 157 -6.66 24.71 -29.64
N THR A 158 -5.43 24.33 -29.27
CA THR A 158 -4.25 24.53 -30.12
C THR A 158 -3.34 23.33 -30.16
N ILE A 159 -2.64 23.18 -31.28
CA ILE A 159 -1.50 22.31 -31.47
C ILE A 159 -0.31 23.16 -31.94
N ASN A 160 0.81 23.11 -31.22
CA ASN A 160 2.00 23.93 -31.49
C ASN A 160 1.68 25.44 -31.58
N GLY A 161 0.79 25.91 -30.70
CA GLY A 161 0.35 27.31 -30.65
C GLY A 161 -0.59 27.75 -31.78
N GLN A 162 -0.92 26.87 -32.73
CA GLN A 162 -1.88 27.15 -33.80
C GLN A 162 -3.25 26.53 -33.48
N PRO A 163 -4.37 27.17 -33.83
CA PRO A 163 -5.69 26.58 -33.69
C PRO A 163 -5.76 25.18 -34.32
N LEU A 164 -6.45 24.24 -33.67
CA LEU A 164 -6.58 22.89 -34.22
C LEU A 164 -7.25 22.94 -35.61
N GLY A 165 -6.53 22.47 -36.63
CA GLY A 165 -7.04 22.35 -37.98
C GLY A 165 -5.99 21.78 -38.93
N GLY A 166 -6.44 21.14 -40.02
CA GLY A 166 -5.55 20.60 -41.05
C GLY A 166 -4.61 19.50 -40.55
N GLN A 167 -3.43 19.42 -41.17
CA GLN A 167 -2.37 18.46 -40.86
C GLN A 167 -1.18 19.17 -40.21
N VAL A 168 -0.59 18.55 -39.19
CA VAL A 168 0.65 18.98 -38.55
C VAL A 168 1.63 17.82 -38.59
N ARG A 169 2.84 18.08 -39.12
CA ARG A 169 3.92 17.10 -39.21
C ARG A 169 5.04 17.49 -38.26
N GLY A 170 5.58 16.51 -37.53
CA GLY A 170 6.73 16.70 -36.65
C GLY A 170 6.96 15.52 -35.72
N SER A 171 7.92 15.65 -34.81
CA SER A 171 8.21 14.68 -33.73
C SER A 171 7.80 15.18 -32.34
N LYS A 172 7.38 16.45 -32.21
CA LYS A 172 6.92 17.07 -30.97
C LYS A 172 5.63 17.85 -31.23
N PHE A 173 4.64 17.66 -30.36
CA PHE A 173 3.35 18.35 -30.43
C PHE A 173 2.94 18.87 -29.06
N GLU A 174 2.83 20.19 -28.91
CA GLU A 174 2.27 20.82 -27.73
C GLU A 174 0.76 21.00 -27.91
N ILE A 175 -0.01 20.20 -27.17
CA ILE A 175 -1.48 20.18 -27.22
C ILE A 175 -2.01 20.98 -26.03
N VAL A 176 -2.85 21.97 -26.30
CA VAL A 176 -3.55 22.75 -25.27
C VAL A 176 -5.05 22.51 -25.42
N TYR A 177 -5.69 22.06 -24.34
CA TYR A 177 -7.14 21.90 -24.30
C TYR A 177 -7.84 23.22 -23.98
N ASN A 178 -9.14 23.31 -24.27
CA ASN A 178 -10.00 24.45 -23.94
C ASN A 178 -10.06 24.78 -22.43
N SER A 179 -9.72 23.80 -21.58
CA SER A 179 -9.55 23.99 -20.14
C SER A 179 -8.24 24.69 -19.73
N GLY A 180 -7.35 24.99 -20.69
CA GLY A 180 -6.02 25.53 -20.46
C GLY A 180 -4.96 24.48 -20.11
N GLN A 181 -5.34 23.23 -19.83
CA GLN A 181 -4.39 22.16 -19.57
C GLN A 181 -3.56 21.84 -20.81
N LYS A 182 -2.25 21.72 -20.61
CA LYS A 182 -1.26 21.49 -21.65
C LYS A 182 -0.60 20.12 -21.49
N TRP A 183 -0.44 19.44 -22.63
CA TRP A 183 0.28 18.18 -22.76
C TRP A 183 1.29 18.30 -23.89
N VAL A 184 2.43 17.65 -23.75
CA VAL A 184 3.39 17.48 -24.85
C VAL A 184 3.41 16.04 -25.30
N VAL A 185 3.39 15.84 -26.62
CA VAL A 185 3.48 14.52 -27.28
C VAL A 185 4.80 14.43 -28.01
N TYR A 186 5.56 13.37 -27.77
CA TYR A 186 6.78 13.03 -28.49
C TYR A 186 6.58 11.79 -29.34
N ALA A 187 7.02 11.83 -30.60
CA ALA A 187 7.05 10.70 -31.51
C ALA A 187 8.50 10.26 -31.74
N LEU A 188 8.80 9.03 -31.33
CA LEU A 188 10.13 8.43 -31.35
C LEU A 188 10.15 7.17 -32.22
N SER A 189 11.35 6.76 -32.63
CA SER A 189 11.61 5.46 -33.27
C SER A 189 11.17 4.30 -32.38
N SER A 190 11.01 3.11 -32.96
CA SER A 190 10.55 1.90 -32.23
C SER A 190 11.48 1.44 -31.11
N ASP A 191 12.73 1.87 -31.14
CA ASP A 191 13.75 1.66 -30.09
C ASP A 191 13.87 2.84 -29.12
N GLY A 192 13.12 3.94 -29.34
CA GLY A 192 13.09 5.12 -28.48
C GLY A 192 14.34 6.03 -28.56
N ARG A 193 15.29 5.76 -29.46
CA ARG A 193 16.60 6.44 -29.49
C ARG A 193 16.64 7.72 -30.32
N SER A 194 15.70 7.90 -31.25
CA SER A 194 15.67 9.08 -32.11
C SER A 194 14.25 9.58 -32.34
N ASP A 195 14.11 10.87 -32.60
CA ASP A 195 12.86 11.45 -33.07
C ASP A 195 12.40 10.78 -34.38
N LYS A 196 11.11 10.48 -34.47
CA LYS A 196 10.48 9.96 -35.69
C LYS A 196 9.28 10.82 -36.03
N GLU A 197 9.34 11.52 -37.15
CA GLU A 197 8.24 12.36 -37.59
C GLU A 197 6.97 11.53 -37.84
N ILE A 198 5.84 12.10 -37.45
CA ILE A 198 4.49 11.63 -37.73
C ILE A 198 3.67 12.81 -38.24
N THR A 199 2.73 12.56 -39.15
CA THR A 199 1.77 13.57 -39.59
C THR A 199 0.42 13.29 -38.94
N LEU A 200 -0.04 14.22 -38.11
CA LEU A 200 -1.34 14.16 -37.45
C LEU A 200 -2.32 15.09 -38.14
N THR A 201 -3.49 14.58 -38.49
CA THR A 201 -4.62 15.37 -38.98
C THR A 201 -5.64 15.57 -37.86
N ALA A 202 -6.20 16.77 -37.77
CA ALA A 202 -7.36 17.01 -36.93
C ALA A 202 -8.53 16.12 -37.38
N ASP A 203 -9.21 15.48 -36.43
CA ASP A 203 -10.45 14.75 -36.66
C ASP A 203 -11.50 15.23 -35.65
N GLY A 204 -12.37 16.12 -36.12
CA GLY A 204 -13.21 16.94 -35.24
C GLY A 204 -12.38 17.87 -34.36
N THR A 205 -12.90 18.17 -33.16
CA THR A 205 -12.26 19.09 -32.20
C THR A 205 -11.57 18.39 -31.04
N SER A 206 -11.64 17.06 -30.98
CA SER A 206 -11.21 16.27 -29.83
C SER A 206 -10.41 15.02 -30.21
N ALA A 207 -9.92 14.93 -31.44
CA ALA A 207 -9.02 13.85 -31.86
C ALA A 207 -7.97 14.32 -32.87
N LEU A 208 -6.81 13.66 -32.79
CA LEU A 208 -5.70 13.76 -33.75
C LEU A 208 -5.45 12.36 -34.30
N LYS A 209 -5.53 12.22 -35.62
CA LYS A 209 -5.34 10.94 -36.33
C LYS A 209 -4.07 10.98 -37.16
N SER A 210 -3.24 9.94 -37.09
CA SER A 210 -2.11 9.79 -38.00
C SER A 210 -2.60 9.61 -39.44
N THR A 211 -1.94 10.22 -40.42
CA THR A 211 -2.30 10.06 -41.84
C THR A 211 -1.91 8.69 -42.42
N GLY A 212 -1.19 7.85 -41.66
CA GLY A 212 -0.82 6.50 -42.03
C GLY A 212 -0.29 5.67 -40.87
N VAL A 213 0.09 4.43 -41.18
CA VAL A 213 0.68 3.49 -40.22
C VAL A 213 1.96 4.06 -39.61
N PHE A 214 2.15 3.83 -38.31
CA PHE A 214 3.31 4.27 -37.55
C PHE A 214 3.89 3.12 -36.74
N ASP A 215 5.15 2.78 -37.01
CA ASP A 215 5.97 1.91 -36.16
C ASP A 215 6.91 2.76 -35.31
N GLY A 216 6.58 2.97 -34.05
CA GLY A 216 7.32 3.88 -33.17
C GLY A 216 6.68 4.03 -31.81
N ILE A 217 7.16 4.98 -31.02
CA ILE A 217 6.65 5.24 -29.67
C ILE A 217 6.08 6.64 -29.62
N LEU A 218 4.83 6.76 -29.16
CA LEU A 218 4.25 8.03 -28.75
C LEU A 218 4.33 8.15 -27.23
N ARG A 219 4.95 9.21 -26.72
CA ARG A 219 5.01 9.53 -25.28
C ARG A 219 4.24 10.81 -25.01
N VAL A 220 3.46 10.85 -23.93
CA VAL A 220 2.77 12.05 -23.47
C VAL A 220 3.18 12.42 -22.06
N ALA A 221 3.37 13.71 -21.81
CA ALA A 221 3.64 14.27 -20.49
C ALA A 221 2.81 15.52 -20.24
N LEU A 222 2.35 15.67 -19.00
CA LEU A 222 1.68 16.86 -18.52
C LEU A 222 2.66 18.04 -18.44
N VAL A 223 2.20 19.22 -18.82
CA VAL A 223 2.94 20.48 -18.71
C VAL A 223 2.14 21.42 -17.83
N LEU A 224 2.50 21.53 -16.54
CA LEU A 224 1.88 22.50 -15.64
C LEU A 224 2.49 23.90 -15.79
N GLU A 225 3.77 23.97 -16.15
CA GLU A 225 4.49 25.20 -16.41
C GLU A 225 5.32 25.05 -17.69
N ASP A 226 5.37 26.08 -18.53
CA ASP A 226 6.11 26.05 -19.79
C ASP A 226 7.63 25.85 -19.59
N SER A 227 8.16 26.21 -18.42
CA SER A 227 9.55 25.95 -18.01
C SER A 227 9.89 24.46 -18.02
N TRP A 228 8.91 23.56 -17.86
CA TRP A 228 9.12 22.12 -17.84
C TRP A 228 9.44 21.56 -19.23
N LEU A 229 9.08 22.26 -20.31
CA LEU A 229 9.26 21.76 -21.68
C LEU A 229 10.71 21.43 -21.99
N THR A 230 11.65 22.27 -21.58
CA THR A 230 13.09 22.03 -21.80
C THR A 230 13.55 20.73 -21.14
N THR A 231 13.17 20.51 -19.87
CA THR A 231 13.49 19.27 -19.15
C THR A 231 12.79 18.08 -19.79
N LEU A 232 11.50 18.22 -20.14
CA LEU A 232 10.76 17.15 -20.78
C LEU A 232 11.36 16.77 -22.15
N ASP A 233 11.84 17.74 -22.93
CA ASP A 233 12.51 17.56 -24.21
C ASP A 233 13.84 16.81 -24.04
N GLN A 234 14.63 17.18 -23.03
CA GLN A 234 15.95 16.60 -22.75
C GLN A 234 15.86 15.11 -22.37
N HIS A 235 14.85 14.72 -21.58
CA HIS A 235 14.75 13.36 -21.04
C HIS A 235 13.75 12.45 -21.78
N LYS A 236 13.12 12.93 -22.87
CA LYS A 236 12.07 12.17 -23.60
C LYS A 236 12.53 10.83 -24.16
N SER A 237 13.82 10.65 -24.41
CA SER A 237 14.37 9.42 -24.99
C SER A 237 14.65 8.33 -23.95
N CYS A 238 14.70 8.66 -22.65
CA CYS A 238 14.85 7.66 -21.59
C CYS A 238 13.48 7.15 -21.15
N ILE A 239 13.16 5.90 -21.51
CA ILE A 239 11.82 5.33 -21.34
C ILE A 239 11.86 4.28 -20.23
N VAL A 240 11.24 4.58 -19.09
CA VAL A 240 11.07 3.61 -18.01
C VAL A 240 10.10 2.50 -18.41
N GLN A 241 10.45 1.26 -18.09
CA GLN A 241 9.63 0.07 -18.37
C GLN A 241 9.17 -0.63 -17.08
N ALA A 242 10.03 -0.64 -16.06
CA ALA A 242 9.78 -1.29 -14.78
C ALA A 242 10.81 -0.82 -13.74
N ALA A 243 10.62 -1.25 -12.49
CA ALA A 243 11.70 -1.32 -11.51
C ALA A 243 11.69 -2.67 -10.78
N THR A 244 12.89 -3.15 -10.47
CA THR A 244 13.11 -4.23 -9.51
C THR A 244 13.54 -3.63 -8.19
N ILE A 245 13.02 -4.16 -7.09
CA ILE A 245 13.45 -3.77 -5.75
C ILE A 245 14.66 -4.62 -5.37
N ASP A 246 15.77 -3.95 -5.11
CA ASP A 246 16.97 -4.54 -4.56
C ASP A 246 17.08 -4.20 -3.07
N LEU A 247 17.23 -5.23 -2.24
CA LEU A 247 17.30 -5.10 -0.79
C LEU A 247 18.77 -5.21 -0.39
N HIS A 248 19.33 -4.15 0.21
CA HIS A 248 20.75 -4.12 0.58
C HIS A 248 20.95 -4.57 2.02
N ASP A 249 20.27 -3.90 2.97
CA ASP A 249 20.39 -4.15 4.40
C ASP A 249 19.12 -3.76 5.17
N ASP A 250 19.22 -3.61 6.49
CA ASP A 250 18.10 -3.27 7.38
C ASP A 250 17.67 -1.78 7.34
N SER A 251 18.33 -0.99 6.50
CA SER A 251 18.20 0.47 6.42
C SER A 251 18.23 1.03 4.99
N SER A 252 18.49 0.20 3.98
CA SER A 252 18.60 0.67 2.59
C SER A 252 18.08 -0.33 1.56
N TYR A 253 17.52 0.22 0.49
CA TYR A 253 17.04 -0.49 -0.69
C TYR A 253 17.18 0.38 -1.94
N ALA A 254 17.08 -0.23 -3.10
CA ALA A 254 17.18 0.49 -4.36
C ALA A 254 16.03 0.15 -5.32
N PHE A 255 15.56 1.17 -6.03
CA PHE A 255 14.82 0.98 -7.28
C PHE A 255 15.82 0.84 -8.42
N LYS A 256 15.97 -0.37 -8.95
CA LYS A 256 16.72 -0.60 -10.18
C LYS A 256 15.78 -0.42 -11.37
N TRP A 257 15.83 0.75 -11.99
CA TRP A 257 14.93 1.09 -13.08
C TRP A 257 15.36 0.39 -14.36
N LYS A 258 14.46 -0.43 -14.92
CA LYS A 258 14.61 -0.96 -16.27
C LYS A 258 14.16 0.11 -17.26
N THR A 259 15.04 0.46 -18.20
CA THR A 259 14.78 1.48 -19.21
C THR A 259 15.08 0.99 -20.62
N THR A 260 14.55 1.71 -21.61
CA THR A 260 14.87 1.58 -23.03
C THR A 260 15.01 2.96 -23.67
N GLY A 261 15.40 3.02 -24.95
CA GLY A 261 15.72 4.28 -25.63
C GLY A 261 17.14 4.77 -25.39
N ASP A 262 17.30 6.09 -25.34
CA ASP A 262 18.56 6.75 -25.00
C ASP A 262 18.45 7.43 -23.64
N CYS A 263 19.15 6.86 -22.65
CA CYS A 263 19.23 7.36 -21.27
C CYS A 263 20.53 8.10 -20.98
N SER A 264 21.26 8.55 -22.02
CA SER A 264 22.47 9.37 -21.86
C SER A 264 22.25 10.63 -21.02
N CYS A 265 21.05 11.22 -21.09
CA CYS A 265 20.67 12.38 -20.27
C CYS A 265 20.09 12.00 -18.89
N GLY A 266 20.03 10.71 -18.53
CA GLY A 266 19.43 10.22 -17.28
C GLY A 266 17.89 10.08 -17.34
N LEU A 267 17.35 9.26 -16.43
CA LEU A 267 15.91 9.03 -16.28
C LEU A 267 15.27 10.16 -15.49
N LEU A 268 14.23 10.79 -16.04
CA LEU A 268 13.36 11.73 -15.36
C LEU A 268 12.12 11.00 -14.79
N HIS A 269 11.96 11.00 -13.47
CA HIS A 269 10.90 10.25 -12.79
C HIS A 269 10.38 10.98 -11.54
N TYR A 270 9.11 10.82 -11.18
CA TYR A 270 8.56 11.47 -9.99
C TYR A 270 8.84 10.65 -8.72
N ALA A 271 9.19 11.35 -7.64
CA ALA A 271 9.36 10.83 -6.29
C ALA A 271 8.24 11.35 -5.38
N MET A 272 7.73 10.49 -4.51
CA MET A 272 6.77 10.82 -3.46
C MET A 272 7.45 11.57 -2.31
N LYS A 273 6.66 12.18 -1.42
CA LYS A 273 7.16 12.95 -0.28
C LYS A 273 8.21 12.19 0.54
N HIS A 274 7.90 10.98 0.99
CA HIS A 274 8.83 10.17 1.78
C HIS A 274 10.12 9.84 1.00
N HIS A 275 10.05 9.59 -0.32
CA HIS A 275 11.25 9.40 -1.15
C HIS A 275 12.11 10.67 -1.22
N THR A 276 11.51 11.86 -1.33
CA THR A 276 12.28 13.12 -1.38
C THR A 276 13.13 13.35 -0.12
N GLU A 277 12.76 12.70 0.98
CA GLU A 277 13.43 12.81 2.27
C GLU A 277 14.52 11.74 2.47
N THR A 278 14.53 10.68 1.64
CA THR A 278 15.37 9.49 1.85
C THR A 278 16.14 9.01 0.62
N ILE A 279 15.90 9.57 -0.57
CA ILE A 279 16.73 9.34 -1.75
C ILE A 279 18.17 9.79 -1.47
N ASP A 280 19.14 8.91 -1.74
CA ASP A 280 20.56 9.22 -1.65
C ASP A 280 21.02 10.03 -2.87
N THR A 281 21.15 11.35 -2.67
CA THR A 281 21.63 12.29 -3.69
C THR A 281 23.15 12.27 -3.90
N SER A 282 23.91 11.57 -3.07
CA SER A 282 25.38 11.42 -3.25
C SER A 282 25.71 10.57 -4.48
N SER A 283 24.78 9.72 -4.91
CA SER A 283 24.84 8.92 -6.13
C SER A 283 24.69 9.76 -7.43
N GLY A 284 24.45 11.06 -7.32
CA GLY A 284 24.25 11.97 -8.44
C GLY A 284 22.80 12.10 -8.92
N VAL A 285 21.84 11.49 -8.21
CA VAL A 285 20.41 11.77 -8.40
C VAL A 285 20.12 13.23 -8.00
N ARG A 286 19.42 13.97 -8.86
CA ARG A 286 19.14 15.41 -8.68
C ARG A 286 17.66 15.72 -8.73
N GLN A 287 17.20 16.56 -7.81
CA GLN A 287 15.86 17.14 -7.87
C GLN A 287 15.79 18.12 -9.04
N VAL A 288 14.66 18.14 -9.75
CA VAL A 288 14.38 19.14 -10.81
C VAL A 288 13.58 20.29 -10.21
N ASP A 289 14.21 21.46 -10.09
CA ASP A 289 13.61 22.64 -9.47
C ASP A 289 12.29 23.03 -10.14
N GLY A 290 11.26 23.26 -9.32
CA GLY A 290 9.93 23.70 -9.78
C GLY A 290 9.08 22.62 -10.49
N MET A 291 9.62 21.44 -10.78
CA MET A 291 8.88 20.38 -11.46
C MET A 291 8.15 19.47 -10.47
N VAL A 292 6.99 19.95 -9.99
CA VAL A 292 6.11 19.27 -9.03
C VAL A 292 4.71 19.07 -9.60
N ALA A 293 4.28 17.82 -9.69
CA ALA A 293 2.88 17.46 -9.92
C ALA A 293 2.24 16.99 -8.61
N TYR A 294 0.91 16.98 -8.51
CA TYR A 294 0.21 16.50 -7.33
C TYR A 294 -0.53 15.20 -7.64
N SER A 295 -0.40 14.22 -6.75
CA SER A 295 -1.24 13.02 -6.79
C SER A 295 -2.64 13.29 -6.25
N THR A 296 -3.53 12.34 -6.44
CA THR A 296 -4.87 12.31 -5.85
C THR A 296 -4.83 12.35 -4.33
N THR A 297 -4.14 11.41 -3.67
CA THR A 297 -4.27 11.21 -2.21
C THR A 297 -2.97 11.35 -1.42
N ARG A 298 -1.82 11.50 -2.09
CA ARG A 298 -0.48 11.43 -1.47
C ARG A 298 0.34 12.72 -1.65
N GLY A 299 -0.34 13.84 -1.92
CA GLY A 299 0.29 15.15 -2.01
C GLY A 299 1.23 15.30 -3.21
N ALA A 300 2.30 16.06 -3.03
CA ALA A 300 3.25 16.45 -4.06
C ALA A 300 4.16 15.30 -4.52
N TYR A 301 4.39 15.24 -5.82
CA TYR A 301 5.29 14.35 -6.54
C TYR A 301 6.35 15.23 -7.19
N GLN A 302 7.58 15.16 -6.68
CA GLN A 302 8.71 15.97 -7.11
C GLN A 302 9.51 15.20 -8.16
N ALA A 303 9.81 15.81 -9.31
CA ALA A 303 10.63 15.16 -10.33
C ALA A 303 12.10 15.11 -9.92
N PHE A 304 12.75 13.99 -10.22
CA PHE A 304 14.18 13.76 -10.08
C PHE A 304 14.77 13.20 -11.37
N THR A 305 16.05 13.50 -11.61
CA THR A 305 16.86 12.88 -12.66
C THR A 305 17.89 11.95 -12.05
N THR A 306 18.14 10.81 -12.69
CA THR A 306 19.32 9.99 -12.40
C THR A 306 20.56 10.55 -13.09
N PRO A 307 21.78 10.13 -12.69
CA PRO A 307 23.01 10.57 -13.35
C PRO A 307 23.01 10.37 -14.87
N GLU A 308 23.56 11.33 -15.59
CA GLU A 308 23.83 11.23 -17.03
C GLU A 308 24.80 10.09 -17.33
N GLY A 309 24.66 9.48 -18.51
CA GLY A 309 25.50 8.38 -18.98
C GLY A 309 25.27 7.03 -18.29
N SER A 310 24.35 6.93 -17.32
CA SER A 310 24.02 5.65 -16.69
C SER A 310 23.15 4.78 -17.62
N ALA A 311 23.65 3.59 -17.95
CA ALA A 311 22.87 2.59 -18.67
C ALA A 311 21.79 1.94 -17.79
N ASP A 312 22.00 1.93 -16.47
CA ASP A 312 21.14 1.31 -15.47
C ASP A 312 20.78 2.37 -14.40
N PRO A 313 19.72 3.17 -14.62
CA PRO A 313 19.32 4.18 -13.65
C PRO A 313 18.90 3.56 -12.32
N VAL A 314 19.38 4.10 -11.20
CA VAL A 314 19.09 3.60 -9.85
C VAL A 314 18.69 4.75 -8.94
N TRP A 315 17.69 4.52 -8.09
CA TRP A 315 17.47 5.32 -6.88
C TRP A 315 17.80 4.49 -5.66
N GLU A 316 18.84 4.90 -4.94
CA GLU A 316 19.16 4.37 -3.62
C GLU A 316 18.32 5.11 -2.58
N ILE A 317 17.66 4.37 -1.69
CA ILE A 317 16.82 4.92 -0.61
C ILE A 317 17.43 4.50 0.73
N LYS A 318 17.57 5.46 1.65
CA LYS A 318 18.14 5.24 2.97
C LYS A 318 17.17 5.65 4.07
N GLU A 319 16.72 4.66 4.84
CA GLU A 319 15.82 4.82 5.98
C GLU A 319 16.59 4.64 7.29
N ALA A 320 17.00 5.76 7.89
CA ALA A 320 17.85 5.74 9.09
C ALA A 320 17.09 5.72 10.42
N GLN A 321 15.75 5.82 10.41
CA GLN A 321 14.96 5.93 11.64
C GLN A 321 15.09 4.66 12.51
N GLN A 322 15.46 4.83 13.78
CA GLN A 322 15.61 3.71 14.70
C GLN A 322 14.25 3.12 15.10
N VAL A 323 14.01 1.86 14.77
CA VAL A 323 12.80 1.11 15.16
C VAL A 323 12.99 0.40 16.51
N PRO A 324 11.90 0.01 17.21
CA PRO A 324 12.00 -0.83 18.41
C PRO A 324 12.73 -2.14 18.10
N GLU A 325 13.65 -2.54 18.98
CA GLU A 325 14.50 -3.74 18.81
C GLU A 325 13.96 -4.97 19.58
N ASP A 326 12.86 -4.81 20.30
CA ASP A 326 12.29 -5.81 21.20
C ASP A 326 10.75 -5.71 21.25
N PHE A 327 10.06 -6.80 21.62
CA PHE A 327 8.61 -6.81 21.88
C PHE A 327 8.23 -5.94 23.08
N TYR A 328 9.16 -5.79 24.04
CA TYR A 328 8.99 -4.90 25.18
C TYR A 328 9.17 -3.44 24.77
N PRO A 329 8.49 -2.49 25.44
CA PRO A 329 8.74 -1.07 25.23
C PRO A 329 10.21 -0.77 25.51
N SER A 330 10.78 0.18 24.76
CA SER A 330 12.18 0.60 24.89
C SER A 330 12.55 1.08 26.30
N ARG A 331 11.55 1.51 27.08
CA ARG A 331 11.67 2.03 28.44
C ARG A 331 11.27 0.94 29.44
N LYS A 332 12.15 0.69 30.41
CA LYS A 332 11.88 -0.25 31.51
C LYS A 332 10.85 0.32 32.47
N ILE A 333 9.94 -0.54 32.92
CA ILE A 333 8.97 -0.20 33.95
C ILE A 333 9.63 -0.28 35.33
N ALA A 334 9.45 0.75 36.15
CA ALA A 334 9.93 0.76 37.52
C ALA A 334 9.08 -0.19 38.39
N SER A 335 9.72 -0.99 39.26
CA SER A 335 9.02 -2.01 40.07
C SER A 335 7.93 -1.42 40.98
N ASN A 336 8.12 -0.20 41.50
CA ASN A 336 7.11 0.50 42.28
C ASN A 336 5.86 0.85 41.45
N MET A 337 6.03 1.27 40.19
CA MET A 337 4.93 1.54 39.25
C MET A 337 4.17 0.25 38.94
N ALA A 338 4.89 -0.85 38.69
CA ALA A 338 4.27 -2.15 38.44
C ALA A 338 3.43 -2.64 39.63
N GLN A 339 3.92 -2.43 40.85
CA GLN A 339 3.18 -2.73 42.10
C GLN A 339 1.97 -1.81 42.26
N GLN A 340 2.14 -0.49 42.10
CA GLN A 340 1.07 0.49 42.23
C GLN A 340 -0.08 0.22 41.26
N GLN A 341 0.25 -0.18 40.02
CA GLN A 341 -0.74 -0.52 38.99
C GLN A 341 -1.21 -1.97 39.03
N ARG A 342 -0.78 -2.75 40.04
CA ARG A 342 -1.21 -4.15 40.23
C ARG A 342 -1.01 -5.03 38.99
N ILE A 343 0.05 -4.77 38.21
CA ILE A 343 0.27 -5.45 36.93
C ILE A 343 0.38 -6.97 37.12
N LEU A 344 1.08 -7.42 38.17
CA LEU A 344 1.24 -8.85 38.46
C LEU A 344 -0.10 -9.52 38.84
N ASP A 345 -0.98 -8.82 39.55
CA ASP A 345 -2.30 -9.36 39.93
C ASP A 345 -3.16 -9.52 38.68
N HIS A 346 -3.25 -8.48 37.84
CA HIS A 346 -3.99 -8.54 36.59
C HIS A 346 -3.42 -9.57 35.62
N LEU A 347 -2.09 -9.75 35.60
CA LEU A 347 -1.46 -10.78 34.80
C LEU A 347 -1.89 -12.18 35.25
N ARG A 348 -1.96 -12.42 36.56
CA ARG A 348 -2.47 -13.69 37.11
C ARG A 348 -3.95 -13.88 36.75
N GLU A 349 -4.77 -12.84 36.86
CA GLU A 349 -6.18 -12.87 36.46
C GLU A 349 -6.34 -13.21 34.96
N ASP A 350 -5.62 -12.50 34.08
CA ASP A 350 -5.66 -12.68 32.63
C ASP A 350 -5.16 -14.09 32.20
N ILE A 351 -4.12 -14.62 32.85
CA ILE A 351 -3.61 -15.99 32.61
C ILE A 351 -4.56 -17.05 33.19
N ASN A 352 -5.23 -16.80 34.32
CA ASN A 352 -6.17 -17.76 34.91
C ASN A 352 -7.54 -17.78 34.22
N ALA A 353 -7.90 -16.71 33.50
CA ALA A 353 -9.14 -16.64 32.72
C ALA A 353 -9.24 -17.74 31.65
N GLY A 354 -10.45 -18.12 31.24
CA GLY A 354 -10.63 -19.06 30.14
C GLY A 354 -10.13 -18.48 28.82
N TRP A 355 -9.14 -19.13 28.19
CA TRP A 355 -8.67 -18.76 26.86
C TRP A 355 -9.43 -19.56 25.81
N SER A 356 -9.91 -18.89 24.78
CA SER A 356 -10.62 -19.52 23.68
C SER A 356 -10.13 -18.97 22.34
N ILE A 357 -9.88 -19.88 21.40
CA ILE A 357 -9.71 -19.62 19.97
C ILE A 357 -10.64 -20.63 19.26
N PRO A 358 -11.80 -20.20 18.76
CA PRO A 358 -12.78 -21.11 18.15
C PRO A 358 -12.26 -21.71 16.84
N LEU A 359 -12.52 -23.02 16.63
CA LEU A 359 -12.03 -23.77 15.46
C LEU A 359 -12.70 -23.37 14.14
N ASP A 360 -13.86 -22.72 14.21
CA ASP A 360 -14.63 -22.16 13.10
C ASP A 360 -14.53 -20.63 13.01
N GLY A 361 -13.66 -20.01 13.83
CA GLY A 361 -13.42 -18.58 13.84
C GLY A 361 -12.66 -18.07 12.61
N SER A 362 -12.74 -16.75 12.43
CA SER A 362 -11.98 -15.99 11.44
C SER A 362 -10.48 -15.99 11.75
N TYR A 363 -9.62 -16.03 10.72
CA TYR A 363 -8.17 -15.89 10.91
C TYR A 363 -7.77 -14.53 11.50
N TYR A 364 -8.61 -13.50 11.30
CA TYR A 364 -8.44 -12.17 11.88
C TYR A 364 -8.66 -12.16 13.40
N PHE A 365 -9.90 -12.43 13.86
CA PHE A 365 -10.22 -12.37 15.29
C PHE A 365 -9.45 -13.41 16.12
N ASN A 366 -9.24 -14.60 15.56
CA ASN A 366 -8.43 -15.61 16.22
C ASN A 366 -6.95 -15.18 16.30
N GLY A 367 -6.45 -14.48 15.27
CA GLY A 367 -5.11 -13.88 15.27
C GLY A 367 -4.98 -12.84 16.39
N LYS A 368 -5.94 -11.90 16.48
CA LYS A 368 -5.99 -10.92 17.58
C LYS A 368 -5.89 -11.60 18.95
N ALA A 369 -6.68 -12.66 19.16
CA ALA A 369 -6.66 -13.43 20.40
C ALA A 369 -5.30 -14.12 20.65
N ALA A 370 -4.70 -14.72 19.62
CA ALA A 370 -3.40 -15.37 19.71
C ALA A 370 -2.30 -14.37 20.15
N GLN A 371 -2.23 -13.19 19.51
CA GLN A 371 -1.24 -12.17 19.88
C GLN A 371 -1.50 -11.63 21.28
N LYS A 372 -2.77 -11.40 21.67
CA LYS A 372 -3.13 -11.01 23.04
C LYS A 372 -2.59 -12.00 24.08
N TYR A 373 -2.82 -13.30 23.87
CA TYR A 373 -2.37 -14.33 24.80
C TYR A 373 -0.84 -14.47 24.82
N ALA A 374 -0.18 -14.34 23.66
CA ALA A 374 1.28 -14.33 23.59
C ALA A 374 1.89 -13.14 24.35
N SER A 375 1.28 -11.96 24.27
CA SER A 375 1.72 -10.77 25.03
C SER A 375 1.65 -10.98 26.54
N LEU A 376 0.68 -11.75 27.06
CA LEU A 376 0.67 -12.12 28.49
C LEU A 376 1.91 -12.91 28.89
N CYS A 377 2.36 -13.83 28.03
CA CYS A 377 3.55 -14.64 28.31
C CYS A 377 4.83 -13.80 28.25
N LEU A 378 4.87 -12.72 27.47
CA LEU A 378 5.96 -11.73 27.53
C LEU A 378 6.04 -11.09 28.92
N ILE A 379 4.93 -10.61 29.49
CA ILE A 379 4.92 -10.02 30.84
C ILE A 379 5.32 -11.08 31.89
N ALA A 380 4.84 -12.32 31.74
CA ALA A 380 5.19 -13.42 32.64
C ALA A 380 6.67 -13.82 32.58
N ASN A 381 7.40 -13.39 31.55
CA ASN A 381 8.84 -13.58 31.45
C ASN A 381 9.66 -12.37 31.96
N ASP A 382 9.03 -11.20 32.16
CA ASP A 382 9.72 -9.98 32.56
C ASP A 382 10.08 -9.98 34.05
N PRO A 383 11.38 -10.01 34.41
CA PRO A 383 11.81 -10.01 35.81
C PRO A 383 11.43 -8.74 36.57
N ALA A 384 11.13 -7.62 35.89
CA ALA A 384 10.63 -6.41 36.54
C ALA A 384 9.23 -6.61 37.14
N ILE A 385 8.46 -7.58 36.63
CA ILE A 385 7.08 -7.86 37.05
C ILE A 385 7.00 -9.10 37.94
N VAL A 386 7.66 -10.21 37.53
CA VAL A 386 7.54 -11.51 38.22
C VAL A 386 8.77 -11.89 39.05
N GLY A 387 9.86 -11.10 38.99
CA GLY A 387 11.14 -11.48 39.59
C GLY A 387 11.76 -12.69 38.89
N GLY A 388 12.37 -13.60 39.66
CA GLY A 388 13.01 -14.81 39.13
C GLY A 388 12.06 -16.01 38.94
N ASP A 389 10.80 -15.91 39.37
CA ASP A 389 9.85 -17.03 39.31
C ASP A 389 9.34 -17.27 37.88
N LYS A 390 9.49 -18.50 37.39
CA LYS A 390 9.03 -18.94 36.05
C LYS A 390 7.73 -19.73 36.09
N SER A 391 7.12 -19.95 37.26
CA SER A 391 5.88 -20.70 37.41
C SER A 391 4.75 -20.14 36.55
N LEU A 392 4.58 -18.80 36.58
CA LEU A 392 3.54 -18.11 35.82
C LEU A 392 3.80 -18.17 34.30
N LEU A 393 5.06 -18.04 33.88
CA LEU A 393 5.45 -18.22 32.48
C LEU A 393 5.12 -19.64 31.98
N ASN A 394 5.48 -20.66 32.75
CA ASN A 394 5.22 -22.06 32.40
C ASN A 394 3.71 -22.34 32.25
N SER A 395 2.89 -21.81 33.17
CA SER A 395 1.43 -21.87 33.06
C SER A 395 0.91 -21.16 31.82
N CYS A 396 1.42 -19.96 31.52
CA CYS A 396 1.07 -19.20 30.33
C CYS A 396 1.38 -19.95 29.04
N LEU A 397 2.62 -20.46 28.90
CA LEU A 397 3.08 -21.20 27.74
C LEU A 397 2.28 -22.49 27.54
N ASN A 398 1.96 -23.23 28.60
CA ASN A 398 1.12 -24.43 28.51
C ASN A 398 -0.26 -24.11 27.90
N LYS A 399 -0.89 -23.00 28.31
CA LYS A 399 -2.17 -22.57 27.71
C LYS A 399 -1.99 -22.09 26.27
N LEU A 400 -0.91 -21.36 25.99
CA LEU A 400 -0.62 -20.85 24.65
C LEU A 400 -0.43 -22.00 23.65
N ARG A 401 0.34 -23.04 24.01
CA ARG A 401 0.46 -24.28 23.21
C ARG A 401 -0.91 -24.90 22.92
N GLY A 402 -1.77 -24.99 23.94
CA GLY A 402 -3.11 -25.56 23.81
C GLY A 402 -3.97 -24.84 22.78
N VAL A 403 -4.04 -23.51 22.85
CA VAL A 403 -4.84 -22.72 21.90
C VAL A 403 -4.20 -22.62 20.50
N MET A 404 -2.87 -22.74 20.39
CA MET A 404 -2.15 -22.71 19.12
C MET A 404 -2.10 -24.05 18.40
N ALA A 405 -2.23 -25.18 19.09
CA ALA A 405 -2.11 -26.51 18.51
C ALA A 405 -3.01 -26.74 17.27
N PRO A 406 -4.27 -26.28 17.24
CA PRO A 406 -5.11 -26.45 16.04
C PRO A 406 -4.65 -25.63 14.83
N PHE A 407 -4.07 -24.45 15.03
CA PHE A 407 -3.45 -23.67 13.95
C PHE A 407 -2.22 -24.40 13.40
N VAL A 408 -1.35 -24.91 14.29
CA VAL A 408 -0.14 -25.65 13.91
C VAL A 408 -0.47 -26.93 13.13
N ALA A 409 -1.55 -27.62 13.51
CA ALA A 409 -2.02 -28.81 12.80
C ALA A 409 -2.84 -28.50 11.54
N ASN A 410 -3.12 -27.22 11.25
CA ASN A 410 -4.07 -26.76 10.23
C ASN A 410 -5.40 -27.54 10.29
N SER A 411 -5.92 -27.74 11.50
CA SER A 411 -7.08 -28.60 11.78
C SER A 411 -8.39 -27.85 11.96
N TRP A 412 -8.37 -26.52 11.77
CA TRP A 412 -9.56 -25.68 11.83
C TRP A 412 -10.64 -26.07 10.81
N ALA A 413 -11.87 -25.67 11.09
CA ALA A 413 -12.99 -25.91 10.19
C ALA A 413 -12.69 -25.30 8.82
N ASN A 414 -12.24 -24.05 8.77
CA ASN A 414 -11.85 -23.35 7.54
C ASN A 414 -10.33 -23.32 7.39
N LYS A 415 -9.71 -24.48 7.12
CA LYS A 415 -8.26 -24.63 6.94
C LYS A 415 -7.64 -23.65 5.95
N LEU A 416 -6.37 -23.30 6.16
CA LEU A 416 -5.54 -22.65 5.15
C LEU A 416 -5.24 -23.61 4.01
N GLN A 417 -5.28 -23.09 2.79
CA GLN A 417 -4.98 -23.82 1.55
C GLN A 417 -4.08 -22.99 0.66
N TYR A 418 -3.22 -23.67 -0.09
CA TYR A 418 -2.45 -23.00 -1.14
C TYR A 418 -3.29 -22.91 -2.42
N ASP A 419 -3.53 -21.69 -2.88
CA ASP A 419 -4.14 -21.41 -4.17
C ASP A 419 -3.07 -21.47 -5.28
N GLN A 420 -3.25 -22.41 -6.20
CA GLN A 420 -2.34 -22.62 -7.33
C GLN A 420 -2.53 -21.62 -8.48
N ILE A 421 -3.55 -20.76 -8.43
CA ILE A 421 -3.81 -19.78 -9.50
C ILE A 421 -2.99 -18.53 -9.28
N TYR A 422 -3.23 -17.84 -8.17
CA TYR A 422 -2.50 -16.63 -7.81
C TYR A 422 -1.21 -16.93 -7.04
N GLY A 423 -1.07 -18.15 -6.49
CA GLY A 423 0.13 -18.60 -5.80
C GLY A 423 0.24 -17.99 -4.41
N GLY A 424 -0.57 -18.46 -3.46
CA GLY A 424 -0.64 -17.89 -2.11
C GLY A 424 -1.47 -18.73 -1.13
N ILE A 425 -1.47 -18.33 0.14
CA ILE A 425 -2.18 -19.03 1.23
C ILE A 425 -3.50 -18.32 1.54
N VAL A 426 -4.60 -19.05 1.44
CA VAL A 426 -5.96 -18.51 1.64
C VAL A 426 -6.78 -19.36 2.61
N SER A 427 -7.68 -18.73 3.34
CA SER A 427 -8.76 -19.39 4.07
C SER A 427 -9.66 -20.16 3.09
N SER A 428 -9.99 -21.41 3.43
CA SER A 428 -10.92 -22.22 2.63
C SER A 428 -12.39 -21.79 2.74
N GLN A 429 -12.71 -20.82 3.62
CA GLN A 429 -14.09 -20.44 3.91
C GLN A 429 -14.84 -19.93 2.68
N GLY A 430 -14.22 -19.06 1.86
CA GLY A 430 -14.86 -18.52 0.65
C GLY A 430 -15.19 -19.60 -0.38
N PHE A 431 -14.38 -20.67 -0.48
CA PHE A 431 -14.70 -21.80 -1.38
C PHE A 431 -15.89 -22.62 -0.89
N LYS A 432 -15.99 -22.82 0.43
CA LYS A 432 -17.09 -23.62 1.02
C LYS A 432 -18.41 -22.88 0.98
N THR A 433 -18.38 -21.59 1.29
CA THR A 433 -19.57 -20.73 1.41
C THR A 433 -19.98 -20.11 0.08
N LYS A 434 -19.07 -20.08 -0.91
CA LYS A 434 -19.23 -19.35 -2.18
C LYS A 434 -19.43 -17.85 -1.97
N ASP A 435 -18.88 -17.31 -0.89
CA ASP A 435 -18.90 -15.89 -0.56
C ASP A 435 -17.49 -15.30 -0.71
N LEU A 436 -17.38 -14.25 -1.53
CA LEU A 436 -16.11 -13.54 -1.76
C LEU A 436 -15.69 -12.70 -0.56
N ASN A 437 -16.63 -12.37 0.34
CA ASN A 437 -16.38 -11.57 1.55
C ASN A 437 -16.18 -12.42 2.80
N ALA A 438 -16.25 -13.75 2.68
CA ALA A 438 -16.01 -14.64 3.80
C ALA A 438 -14.63 -14.40 4.41
N ASP A 439 -14.57 -14.35 5.74
CA ASP A 439 -13.35 -14.02 6.48
C ASP A 439 -12.73 -12.71 5.99
N PHE A 440 -13.55 -11.65 5.88
CA PHE A 440 -13.16 -10.32 5.38
C PHE A 440 -12.59 -10.32 3.95
N GLY A 441 -12.86 -11.37 3.18
CA GLY A 441 -12.32 -11.55 1.85
C GLY A 441 -10.91 -12.13 1.82
N ASN A 442 -10.46 -12.78 2.91
CA ASN A 442 -9.18 -13.49 2.94
C ASN A 442 -9.05 -14.50 1.78
N THR A 443 -10.12 -15.23 1.43
CA THR A 443 -10.08 -16.11 0.24
C THR A 443 -9.79 -15.36 -1.08
N MET A 444 -10.05 -14.05 -1.12
CA MET A 444 -9.79 -13.14 -2.24
C MET A 444 -8.52 -12.30 -2.05
N TYR A 445 -7.60 -12.70 -1.16
CA TYR A 445 -6.36 -11.97 -0.86
C TYR A 445 -6.57 -10.60 -0.19
N ASN A 446 -7.75 -10.35 0.39
CA ASN A 446 -7.94 -9.18 1.24
C ASN A 446 -7.24 -9.38 2.58
N ASP A 447 -6.58 -8.33 3.08
CA ASP A 447 -6.15 -8.21 4.47
C ASP A 447 -5.21 -9.32 4.97
N HIS A 448 -4.50 -10.01 4.06
CA HIS A 448 -3.57 -11.07 4.45
C HIS A 448 -2.50 -10.57 5.42
N HIS A 449 -1.95 -9.37 5.19
CA HIS A 449 -1.00 -8.75 6.10
C HIS A 449 -1.60 -8.46 7.48
N PHE A 450 -2.85 -7.99 7.58
CA PHE A 450 -3.54 -7.83 8.86
C PHE A 450 -3.73 -9.17 9.56
N HIS A 451 -4.37 -10.13 8.88
CA HIS A 451 -4.72 -11.42 9.45
C HIS A 451 -3.47 -12.19 9.89
N TYR A 452 -2.52 -12.36 8.98
CA TYR A 452 -1.34 -13.19 9.18
C TYR A 452 -0.28 -12.49 10.04
N GLY A 453 -0.25 -11.16 10.09
CA GLY A 453 0.63 -10.39 10.97
C GLY A 453 0.49 -10.81 12.44
N TYR A 454 -0.75 -11.02 12.91
CA TYR A 454 -1.00 -11.52 14.27
C TYR A 454 -0.38 -12.89 14.55
N TRP A 455 -0.48 -13.82 13.61
CA TRP A 455 0.07 -15.17 13.73
C TRP A 455 1.59 -15.17 13.70
N ILE A 456 2.18 -14.37 12.81
CA ILE A 456 3.63 -14.20 12.69
C ILE A 456 4.18 -13.58 13.98
N HIS A 457 3.55 -12.52 14.49
CA HIS A 457 3.94 -11.88 15.74
C HIS A 457 3.84 -12.85 16.93
N THR A 458 2.75 -13.62 17.02
CA THR A 458 2.58 -14.66 18.05
C THR A 458 3.68 -15.72 17.97
N ALA A 459 4.02 -16.18 16.77
CA ALA A 459 5.07 -17.17 16.57
C ALA A 459 6.47 -16.63 16.93
N ALA A 460 6.73 -15.36 16.67
CA ALA A 460 7.95 -14.68 17.09
C ALA A 460 8.12 -14.73 18.62
N ILE A 461 7.04 -14.45 19.36
CA ILE A 461 7.02 -14.54 20.83
C ILE A 461 7.24 -15.99 21.29
N ILE A 462 6.59 -16.98 20.67
CA ILE A 462 6.75 -18.40 21.03
C ILE A 462 8.19 -18.86 20.79
N ASN A 463 8.80 -18.52 19.65
CA ASN A 463 10.21 -18.89 19.38
C ASN A 463 11.16 -18.32 20.45
N ARG A 464 10.89 -17.11 20.95
CA ARG A 464 11.69 -16.50 22.00
C ARG A 464 11.48 -17.15 23.38
N LEU A 465 10.23 -17.47 23.74
CA LEU A 465 9.88 -17.87 25.10
C LEU A 465 9.83 -19.39 25.32
N ASP A 466 9.60 -20.18 24.27
CA ASP A 466 9.40 -21.62 24.35
C ASP A 466 10.16 -22.40 23.25
N PRO A 467 11.49 -22.22 23.14
CA PRO A 467 12.30 -22.84 22.09
C PRO A 467 12.32 -24.38 22.16
N SER A 468 11.90 -24.97 23.28
CA SER A 468 11.83 -26.42 23.50
C SER A 468 10.47 -27.04 23.15
N TRP A 469 9.48 -26.27 22.71
CA TRP A 469 8.18 -26.82 22.37
C TRP A 469 8.27 -27.77 21.17
N SER A 470 7.77 -28.99 21.33
CA SER A 470 7.89 -30.07 20.32
C SER A 470 7.25 -29.75 18.97
N ASP A 471 6.21 -28.91 18.94
CA ASP A 471 5.53 -28.51 17.70
C ASP A 471 6.07 -27.18 17.12
N LEU A 472 7.09 -26.57 17.74
CA LEU A 472 7.70 -25.33 17.25
C LEU A 472 8.17 -25.43 15.77
N PRO A 473 8.80 -26.53 15.30
CA PRO A 473 9.17 -26.65 13.89
C PRO A 473 7.97 -26.61 12.93
N LYS A 474 6.82 -27.16 13.35
CA LYS A 474 5.58 -27.13 12.54
C LYS A 474 4.97 -25.73 12.55
N LEU A 475 4.97 -25.05 13.70
CA LEU A 475 4.57 -23.64 13.78
C LEU A 475 5.41 -22.79 12.82
N ASN A 476 6.74 -22.96 12.85
CA ASN A 476 7.64 -22.20 11.99
C ASN A 476 7.42 -22.52 10.51
N THR A 477 7.07 -23.76 10.17
CA THR A 477 6.68 -24.13 8.80
C THR A 477 5.44 -23.39 8.35
N MET A 478 4.38 -23.34 9.17
CA MET A 478 3.16 -22.60 8.88
C MET A 478 3.44 -21.10 8.71
N VAL A 479 4.20 -20.52 9.63
CA VAL A 479 4.50 -19.07 9.65
C VAL A 479 5.39 -18.67 8.48
N ASN A 480 6.35 -19.51 8.07
CA ASN A 480 7.16 -19.26 6.87
C ASN A 480 6.30 -19.22 5.60
N LEU A 481 5.23 -20.03 5.50
CA LEU A 481 4.28 -19.95 4.39
C LEU A 481 3.48 -18.65 4.42
N LEU A 482 3.09 -18.17 5.60
CA LEU A 482 2.39 -16.89 5.76
C LEU A 482 3.28 -15.69 5.41
N VAL A 483 4.55 -15.69 5.83
CA VAL A 483 5.52 -14.65 5.47
C VAL A 483 5.74 -14.61 3.95
N ARG A 484 5.92 -15.79 3.32
CA ARG A 484 6.02 -15.89 1.85
C ARG A 484 4.75 -15.42 1.15
N ASP A 485 3.58 -15.68 1.71
CA ASP A 485 2.33 -15.19 1.15
C ASP A 485 2.24 -13.66 1.11
N VAL A 486 2.58 -12.99 2.21
CA VAL A 486 2.39 -11.54 2.36
C VAL A 486 3.56 -10.74 1.77
N ALA A 487 4.79 -11.17 2.04
CA ALA A 487 6.01 -10.42 1.76
C ALA A 487 7.16 -11.33 1.31
N ASN A 488 6.92 -12.19 0.30
CA ASN A 488 8.00 -12.94 -0.32
C ASN A 488 9.11 -11.98 -0.81
N PHE A 489 10.28 -12.08 -0.19
CA PHE A 489 11.45 -11.27 -0.53
C PHE A 489 12.46 -12.04 -1.39
N ASP A 490 12.26 -13.34 -1.61
CA ASP A 490 13.09 -14.19 -2.46
C ASP A 490 12.72 -13.98 -3.94
N PRO A 491 13.64 -13.43 -4.78
CA PRO A 491 13.37 -13.23 -6.20
C PRO A 491 13.24 -14.53 -7.01
N ASP A 492 13.73 -15.65 -6.48
CA ASP A 492 13.71 -16.95 -7.17
C ASP A 492 12.48 -17.80 -6.83
N ASP A 493 11.71 -17.41 -5.79
CA ASP A 493 10.48 -18.11 -5.40
C ASP A 493 9.34 -17.81 -6.38
N LYS A 494 9.02 -18.81 -7.21
CA LYS A 494 7.94 -18.74 -8.21
C LYS A 494 6.56 -19.09 -7.66
N PHE A 495 6.48 -19.59 -6.42
CA PHE A 495 5.23 -20.02 -5.79
C PHE A 495 4.48 -18.87 -5.13
N PHE A 496 5.19 -17.82 -4.73
CA PHE A 496 4.59 -16.66 -4.05
C PHE A 496 4.96 -15.36 -4.73
N ALA A 497 3.99 -14.46 -4.87
CA ALA A 497 4.23 -13.15 -5.47
C ALA A 497 5.17 -12.32 -4.58
N ARG A 498 6.19 -11.70 -5.16
CA ARG A 498 7.08 -10.82 -4.40
C ARG A 498 6.29 -9.68 -3.80
N PHE A 499 6.50 -9.43 -2.49
CA PHE A 499 5.88 -8.34 -1.74
C PHE A 499 4.38 -8.14 -2.01
N ARG A 500 3.59 -9.24 -2.00
CA ARG A 500 2.17 -9.25 -2.39
C ARG A 500 1.38 -8.04 -1.88
N SER A 501 1.51 -7.73 -0.59
CA SER A 501 0.79 -6.61 0.03
C SER A 501 1.58 -5.31 -0.01
N PHE A 502 2.90 -5.35 0.19
CA PHE A 502 3.74 -4.17 0.42
C PHE A 502 4.22 -3.50 -0.88
N ASP A 503 3.82 -2.26 -1.12
CA ASP A 503 4.27 -1.49 -2.28
C ASP A 503 5.44 -0.59 -1.90
N TRP A 504 6.66 -0.97 -2.31
CA TRP A 504 7.89 -0.24 -2.02
C TRP A 504 7.93 1.21 -2.54
N TYR A 505 7.17 1.54 -3.59
CA TYR A 505 7.08 2.93 -4.08
C TYR A 505 6.16 3.78 -3.22
N ARG A 506 5.14 3.19 -2.61
CA ARG A 506 4.23 3.91 -1.70
C ARG A 506 4.70 3.86 -0.25
N GLY A 507 5.55 2.88 0.06
CA GLY A 507 6.09 2.61 1.37
C GLY A 507 5.09 1.96 2.32
N HIS A 508 3.93 1.52 1.86
CA HIS A 508 2.91 0.89 2.69
C HIS A 508 2.19 -0.23 1.95
N SER A 509 1.44 -1.05 2.70
CA SER A 509 0.68 -2.15 2.12
C SER A 509 -0.67 -1.71 1.56
N TYR A 510 -1.21 -2.53 0.66
CA TYR A 510 -2.62 -2.49 0.25
C TYR A 510 -3.39 -3.68 0.83
N SER A 511 -4.59 -3.39 1.31
CA SER A 511 -5.58 -4.36 1.81
C SER A 511 -6.30 -5.08 0.69
N HIS A 512 -6.81 -4.36 -0.30
CA HIS A 512 -7.71 -4.93 -1.31
C HIS A 512 -7.02 -5.94 -2.24
N GLY A 513 -7.52 -7.17 -2.24
CA GLY A 513 -7.06 -8.27 -3.09
C GLY A 513 -7.69 -8.27 -4.48
N VAL A 514 -8.13 -9.44 -4.97
CA VAL A 514 -8.35 -9.69 -6.41
C VAL A 514 -9.63 -9.08 -7.00
N THR A 515 -10.46 -8.43 -6.20
CA THR A 515 -11.69 -7.75 -6.64
C THR A 515 -11.40 -6.32 -7.12
N PRO A 516 -12.19 -5.81 -8.09
CA PRO A 516 -11.99 -4.49 -8.64
C PRO A 516 -12.55 -3.40 -7.71
N PHE A 517 -11.92 -2.23 -7.70
CA PHE A 517 -12.43 -1.07 -6.99
C PHE A 517 -12.20 0.22 -7.79
N ALA A 518 -13.26 0.99 -8.05
CA ALA A 518 -13.18 2.17 -8.91
C ALA A 518 -12.24 3.26 -8.36
N ASP A 519 -12.18 3.39 -7.02
CA ASP A 519 -11.28 4.32 -6.33
C ASP A 519 -9.82 3.82 -6.26
N GLY A 520 -9.50 2.66 -6.86
CA GLY A 520 -8.21 2.01 -6.75
C GLY A 520 -8.07 1.19 -5.47
N LYS A 521 -6.85 0.74 -5.18
CA LYS A 521 -6.59 -0.11 -4.01
C LYS A 521 -6.68 0.69 -2.72
N ASP A 522 -7.09 0.03 -1.65
CA ASP A 522 -7.30 0.66 -0.34
C ASP A 522 -6.38 0.13 0.76
N GLN A 523 -6.23 0.94 1.80
CA GLN A 523 -5.62 0.62 3.08
C GLN A 523 -6.38 1.34 4.20
N GLU A 524 -6.74 0.65 5.28
CA GLU A 524 -7.44 1.24 6.43
C GLU A 524 -6.57 1.21 7.68
N SER A 525 -6.25 0.01 8.18
CA SER A 525 -5.62 -0.21 9.48
C SER A 525 -4.09 -0.14 9.40
N THR A 526 -3.54 1.08 9.49
CA THR A 526 -2.08 1.26 9.40
C THR A 526 -1.32 0.62 10.55
N SER A 527 -1.93 0.50 11.72
CA SER A 527 -1.32 -0.15 12.88
C SER A 527 -1.23 -1.67 12.74
N GLU A 528 -2.10 -2.29 11.94
CA GLU A 528 -2.01 -3.72 11.63
C GLU A 528 -0.98 -4.00 10.53
N ASP A 529 -0.83 -3.07 9.57
CA ASP A 529 0.24 -3.11 8.56
C ASP A 529 1.62 -3.10 9.20
N VAL A 530 1.88 -2.13 10.09
CA VAL A 530 3.16 -2.05 10.78
C VAL A 530 3.34 -3.22 11.77
N ASN A 531 2.25 -3.76 12.34
CA ASN A 531 2.33 -4.95 13.19
C ASN A 531 2.79 -6.20 12.42
N PHE A 532 2.40 -6.34 11.14
CA PHE A 532 2.94 -7.38 10.26
C PHE A 532 4.44 -7.20 10.03
N ALA A 533 4.88 -6.01 9.59
CA ALA A 533 6.29 -5.74 9.31
C ALA A 533 7.16 -5.96 10.56
N PHE A 534 6.69 -5.47 11.71
CA PHE A 534 7.37 -5.66 12.99
C PHE A 534 7.34 -7.13 13.46
N GLY A 535 6.22 -7.83 13.25
CA GLY A 535 6.11 -9.27 13.51
C GLY A 535 7.10 -10.10 12.69
N MET A 536 7.27 -9.79 11.40
CA MET A 536 8.25 -10.41 10.52
C MET A 536 9.68 -10.14 10.98
N TYR A 537 10.00 -8.89 11.34
CA TYR A 537 11.29 -8.52 11.89
C TYR A 537 11.62 -9.35 13.14
N MET A 538 10.72 -9.35 14.12
CA MET A 538 10.91 -10.06 15.38
C MET A 538 10.94 -11.58 15.20
N TYR A 539 10.20 -12.13 14.23
CA TYR A 539 10.24 -13.55 13.89
C TYR A 539 11.56 -13.94 13.24
N GLY A 540 12.09 -13.13 12.31
CA GLY A 540 13.42 -13.32 11.73
C GLY A 540 14.50 -13.34 12.81
N LYS A 541 14.45 -12.38 13.73
CA LYS A 541 15.35 -12.31 14.89
C LYS A 541 15.24 -13.54 15.80
N ALA A 542 14.02 -13.93 16.19
CA ALA A 542 13.78 -15.06 17.09
C ALA A 542 14.15 -16.42 16.47
N THR A 543 14.16 -16.53 15.14
CA THR A 543 14.54 -17.74 14.40
C THR A 543 15.98 -17.72 13.86
N ASN A 544 16.74 -16.66 14.16
CA ASN A 544 18.09 -16.43 13.62
C ASN A 544 18.16 -16.41 12.08
N ASN A 545 17.10 -15.90 11.43
CA ASN A 545 17.07 -15.69 9.98
C ASN A 545 17.44 -14.22 9.67
N ALA A 546 18.73 -13.97 9.45
CA ALA A 546 19.27 -12.62 9.24
C ALA A 546 18.65 -11.88 8.05
N ALA A 547 18.33 -12.58 6.95
CA ALA A 547 17.69 -11.97 5.79
C ALA A 547 16.27 -11.50 6.11
N MET A 548 15.47 -12.36 6.77
CA MET A 548 14.12 -12.00 7.19
C MET A 548 14.12 -10.90 8.26
N GLU A 549 15.09 -10.94 9.17
CA GLU A 549 15.29 -9.89 10.17
C GLU A 549 15.55 -8.54 9.50
N ALA A 550 16.53 -8.47 8.58
CA ALA A 550 16.86 -7.24 7.88
C ALA A 550 15.68 -6.69 7.07
N VAL A 551 15.01 -7.54 6.28
CA VAL A 551 13.86 -7.14 5.46
C VAL A 551 12.69 -6.68 6.31
N GLY A 552 12.31 -7.43 7.35
CA GLY A 552 11.22 -7.02 8.24
C GLY A 552 11.51 -5.69 8.95
N LYS A 553 12.77 -5.47 9.34
CA LYS A 553 13.19 -4.24 9.99
C LYS A 553 13.15 -3.05 9.04
N LEU A 554 13.65 -3.23 7.81
CA LEU A 554 13.58 -2.22 6.76
C LEU A 554 12.13 -1.88 6.41
N MET A 555 11.26 -2.90 6.21
CA MET A 555 9.84 -2.69 5.97
C MET A 555 9.18 -1.91 7.10
N THR A 556 9.53 -2.19 8.36
CA THR A 556 9.00 -1.45 9.52
C THR A 556 9.37 0.05 9.46
N ARG A 557 10.60 0.38 9.03
CA ARG A 557 11.06 1.77 8.86
C ARG A 557 10.29 2.49 7.75
N VAL A 558 10.30 1.91 6.55
CA VAL A 558 9.62 2.47 5.37
C VAL A 558 8.12 2.65 5.65
N ASN A 559 7.49 1.64 6.24
CA ASN A 559 6.07 1.66 6.60
C ASN A 559 5.75 2.77 7.59
N THR A 560 6.54 2.91 8.65
CA THR A 560 6.34 3.98 9.62
C THR A 560 6.48 5.36 9.00
N HIS A 561 7.48 5.55 8.13
CA HIS A 561 7.69 6.81 7.43
C HIS A 561 6.49 7.16 6.54
N ALA A 562 5.99 6.21 5.75
CA ALA A 562 4.80 6.39 4.94
C ALA A 562 3.54 6.66 5.79
N ILE A 563 3.33 5.94 6.89
CA ILE A 563 2.17 6.12 7.78
C ILE A 563 2.13 7.55 8.37
N LYS A 564 3.26 8.03 8.90
CA LYS A 564 3.37 9.39 9.43
C LYS A 564 3.18 10.48 8.36
N THR A 565 3.54 10.16 7.12
CA THR A 565 3.43 11.11 6.01
C THR A 565 1.99 11.19 5.50
N TYR A 566 1.33 10.04 5.26
CA TYR A 566 0.08 10.00 4.48
C TYR A 566 -1.18 9.64 5.27
N PHE A 567 -1.08 9.16 6.51
CA PHE A 567 -2.24 8.65 7.25
C PHE A 567 -2.48 9.39 8.56
N LEU A 568 -1.41 9.73 9.28
CA LEU A 568 -1.44 10.46 10.54
C LEU A 568 -1.17 11.95 10.29
N ILE A 569 -2.18 12.79 10.49
CA ILE A 569 -2.20 14.18 10.04
C ILE A 569 -1.89 15.11 11.22
N GLU A 570 -0.60 15.28 11.52
CA GLU A 570 -0.13 16.37 12.40
C GLU A 570 -0.48 17.75 11.81
N ASP A 571 -0.57 18.80 12.63
CA ASP A 571 -0.92 20.16 12.18
C ASP A 571 0.04 20.70 11.11
N ALA A 572 1.31 20.29 11.18
CA ALA A 572 2.33 20.65 10.19
C ALA A 572 2.17 19.91 8.85
N ASN A 573 1.43 18.79 8.82
CA ASN A 573 1.26 17.95 7.62
C ASN A 573 0.48 18.71 6.52
N GLN A 574 1.06 18.81 5.32
CA GLN A 574 0.45 19.49 4.16
C GLN A 574 0.06 18.52 3.03
N ILE A 575 0.04 17.19 3.26
CA ILE A 575 -0.31 16.20 2.25
C ILE A 575 -1.77 16.34 1.81
N HIS A 576 -2.67 16.49 2.79
CA HIS A 576 -4.10 16.54 2.54
C HIS A 576 -4.64 17.96 2.40
N PRO A 577 -5.77 18.15 1.68
CA PRO A 577 -6.44 19.43 1.56
C PRO A 577 -6.73 20.05 2.94
N ALA A 578 -6.59 21.38 3.04
CA ALA A 578 -6.74 22.10 4.31
C ALA A 578 -8.10 21.85 5.00
N ASN A 579 -9.17 21.64 4.22
CA ASN A 579 -10.51 21.35 4.72
C ASN A 579 -10.72 19.87 5.14
N PHE A 580 -9.78 18.97 4.91
CA PHE A 580 -9.82 17.58 5.39
C PHE A 580 -8.94 17.36 6.64
N ARG A 581 -7.80 18.07 6.73
CA ARG A 581 -6.80 17.85 7.80
C ARG A 581 -7.30 17.88 9.25
N PRO A 582 -8.31 18.66 9.65
CA PRO A 582 -8.81 18.63 11.03
C PRO A 582 -9.34 17.26 11.47
N ASN A 583 -9.52 16.31 10.55
CA ASN A 583 -9.84 14.92 10.86
C ASN A 583 -8.73 14.15 11.61
N LYS A 584 -7.47 14.61 11.53
CA LYS A 584 -6.27 13.99 12.15
C LYS A 584 -5.88 12.59 11.65
N VAL A 585 -6.82 11.79 11.18
CA VAL A 585 -6.56 10.53 10.47
C VAL A 585 -7.33 10.50 9.16
N THR A 586 -6.87 9.66 8.23
CA THR A 586 -7.49 9.53 6.91
C THR A 586 -8.77 8.70 6.90
N GLY A 587 -8.91 7.74 7.82
CA GLY A 587 -9.91 6.68 7.71
C GLY A 587 -9.52 5.70 6.59
N ILE A 588 -10.45 5.32 5.72
CA ILE A 588 -10.18 4.44 4.58
C ILE A 588 -9.44 5.23 3.50
N PHE A 589 -8.24 4.78 3.16
CA PHE A 589 -7.34 5.43 2.23
C PHE A 589 -7.30 4.68 0.90
N PHE A 590 -7.83 5.26 -0.16
CA PHE A 590 -7.76 4.72 -1.51
C PHE A 590 -6.71 5.45 -2.34
N ASP A 591 -6.42 4.92 -3.52
CA ASP A 591 -5.62 5.65 -4.50
C ASP A 591 -6.30 6.93 -5.00
N ASN A 592 -7.61 6.94 -5.19
CA ASN A 592 -8.34 8.09 -5.74
C ASN A 592 -8.99 8.99 -4.67
N LYS A 593 -9.22 8.42 -3.49
CA LYS A 593 -10.14 8.94 -2.48
C LYS A 593 -9.57 8.76 -1.08
N VAL A 594 -9.88 9.71 -0.19
CA VAL A 594 -9.72 9.52 1.25
C VAL A 594 -11.06 9.74 1.92
N ASP A 595 -11.48 8.79 2.76
CA ASP A 595 -12.78 8.79 3.43
C ASP A 595 -12.60 8.63 4.94
N TYR A 596 -12.95 9.66 5.71
CA TYR A 596 -12.99 9.62 7.18
C TYR A 596 -14.16 8.74 7.64
N ALA A 597 -13.93 7.44 7.59
CA ALA A 597 -14.88 6.37 7.84
C ALA A 597 -14.12 5.11 8.27
N THR A 598 -14.88 4.09 8.67
CA THR A 598 -14.40 2.71 8.68
C THR A 598 -15.35 1.79 7.94
N TRP A 599 -14.91 0.56 7.65
CA TRP A 599 -15.77 -0.47 7.05
C TRP A 599 -16.90 -0.96 7.97
N PHE A 600 -16.84 -0.68 9.29
CA PHE A 600 -17.73 -1.29 10.29
C PHE A 600 -18.45 -0.30 11.22
N SER A 601 -17.97 0.94 11.35
CA SER A 601 -18.54 1.94 12.26
C SER A 601 -18.22 3.38 11.87
N ALA A 602 -19.21 4.27 11.99
CA ALA A 602 -19.02 5.70 11.77
C ALA A 602 -18.60 6.46 13.04
N GLU A 603 -18.49 5.77 14.18
CA GLU A 603 -18.09 6.38 15.45
C GLU A 603 -16.65 6.85 15.37
N LYS A 604 -16.39 8.11 15.77
CA LYS A 604 -15.04 8.70 15.65
C LYS A 604 -14.01 7.92 16.45
N TYR A 605 -14.36 7.43 17.63
CA TYR A 605 -13.45 6.57 18.40
C TYR A 605 -13.09 5.27 17.67
N CYS A 606 -13.94 4.74 16.78
CA CYS A 606 -13.59 3.61 15.91
C CYS A 606 -12.66 4.04 14.77
N ILE A 607 -12.98 5.15 14.09
CA ILE A 607 -12.16 5.71 12.98
C ILE A 607 -10.73 6.00 13.41
N HIS A 608 -10.54 6.48 14.63
CA HIS A 608 -9.23 6.72 15.22
C HIS A 608 -8.63 5.47 15.87
N GLY A 609 -9.44 4.71 16.60
CA GLY A 609 -9.01 3.53 17.35
C GLY A 609 -8.50 2.40 16.48
N ILE A 610 -9.00 2.27 15.24
CA ILE A 610 -8.50 1.28 14.28
C ILE A 610 -7.01 1.51 13.95
N GLN A 611 -6.52 2.75 14.08
CA GLN A 611 -5.11 3.12 13.90
C GLN A 611 -4.24 2.88 15.15
N MET A 612 -4.78 2.21 16.18
CA MET A 612 -4.14 1.94 17.46
C MET A 612 -4.04 0.44 17.78
N ILE A 613 -4.55 -0.44 16.91
CA ILE A 613 -4.57 -1.89 17.12
C ILE A 613 -3.55 -2.63 16.23
N PRO A 614 -2.89 -3.68 16.73
CA PRO A 614 -2.77 -4.04 18.15
C PRO A 614 -1.82 -3.11 18.90
N VAL A 615 -1.95 -3.07 20.23
CA VAL A 615 -1.00 -2.38 21.10
C VAL A 615 0.28 -3.21 21.21
N SER A 616 1.39 -2.68 20.73
CA SER A 616 2.72 -3.30 20.85
C SER A 616 3.82 -2.22 20.90
N ALA A 617 5.08 -2.64 21.04
CA ALA A 617 6.22 -1.71 21.05
C ALA A 617 6.35 -0.87 19.77
N VAL A 618 5.83 -1.33 18.62
CA VAL A 618 5.87 -0.54 17.37
C VAL A 618 4.81 0.55 17.32
N THR A 619 3.70 0.41 18.05
CA THR A 619 2.61 1.40 18.04
C THR A 619 3.09 2.78 18.55
N GLU A 620 3.92 2.81 19.61
CA GLU A 620 4.51 4.05 20.14
C GLU A 620 5.54 4.70 19.21
N PHE A 621 6.15 3.89 18.33
CA PHE A 621 7.12 4.37 17.37
C PHE A 621 6.45 5.07 16.17
N VAL A 622 5.30 4.55 15.76
CA VAL A 622 4.49 5.12 14.67
C VAL A 622 3.71 6.34 15.13
N ARG A 623 3.03 6.25 16.29
CA ARG A 623 2.20 7.34 16.82
C ARG A 623 3.03 8.23 17.74
N THR A 624 3.52 9.35 17.22
CA THR A 624 4.36 10.28 17.99
C THR A 624 3.57 10.92 19.14
N LYS A 625 4.26 11.30 20.23
CA LYS A 625 3.63 12.04 21.35
C LYS A 625 2.96 13.33 20.87
N GLN A 626 3.56 14.01 19.89
CA GLN A 626 3.00 15.22 19.30
C GLN A 626 1.68 14.92 18.59
N PHE A 627 1.66 13.95 17.68
CA PHE A 627 0.45 13.54 16.98
C PHE A 627 -0.66 13.11 17.93
N VAL A 628 -0.35 12.26 18.92
CA VAL A 628 -1.34 11.77 19.89
C VAL A 628 -1.91 12.92 20.72
N LYS A 629 -1.09 13.90 21.11
CA LYS A 629 -1.56 15.09 21.82
C LYS A 629 -2.54 15.89 20.96
N GLU A 630 -2.17 16.19 19.71
CA GLU A 630 -3.04 16.94 18.80
C GLU A 630 -4.35 16.21 18.50
N GLU A 631 -4.28 14.92 18.20
CA GLU A 631 -5.45 14.06 17.97
C GLU A 631 -6.39 14.08 19.18
N TRP A 632 -5.83 13.98 20.39
CA TRP A 632 -6.60 14.00 21.62
C TRP A 632 -7.28 15.35 21.87
N GLU A 633 -6.51 16.43 21.80
CA GLU A 633 -7.02 17.79 22.06
C GLU A 633 -8.06 18.23 21.02
N GLN A 634 -7.87 17.81 19.76
CA GLN A 634 -8.70 18.28 18.66
C GLN A 634 -9.91 17.40 18.40
N VAL A 635 -9.82 16.08 18.61
CA VAL A 635 -10.89 15.11 18.32
C VAL A 635 -11.27 14.26 19.54
N LEU A 636 -10.40 13.33 19.95
CA LEU A 636 -10.79 12.23 20.85
C LEU A 636 -11.24 12.68 22.25
N GLY A 637 -10.58 13.68 22.82
CA GLY A 637 -10.88 14.22 24.15
C GLY A 637 -12.30 14.80 24.29
N LYS A 638 -12.97 15.05 23.16
CA LYS A 638 -14.32 15.62 23.07
C LYS A 638 -15.39 14.54 22.87
N GLU A 639 -14.99 13.31 22.54
CA GLU A 639 -15.92 12.23 22.27
C GLU A 639 -16.63 11.78 23.55
N THR A 640 -17.89 11.36 23.41
CA THR A 640 -18.75 11.02 24.56
C THR A 640 -18.17 9.87 25.39
N ILE A 641 -17.56 8.89 24.73
CA ILE A 641 -16.89 7.74 25.39
C ILE A 641 -15.75 8.20 26.32
N VAL A 642 -15.07 9.31 25.99
CA VAL A 642 -13.96 9.87 26.77
C VAL A 642 -14.46 10.83 27.85
N THR A 643 -15.36 11.76 27.49
CA THR A 643 -15.87 12.79 28.43
C THR A 643 -16.73 12.21 29.55
N ARG A 644 -17.39 11.08 29.31
CA ARG A 644 -18.15 10.33 30.34
C ARG A 644 -17.35 9.19 30.97
N GLU A 645 -16.11 8.97 30.53
CA GLU A 645 -15.31 7.79 30.89
C GLU A 645 -16.13 6.49 30.83
N ASP A 646 -16.72 6.20 29.66
CA ASP A 646 -17.57 5.02 29.46
C ASP A 646 -16.73 3.73 29.47
N THR A 647 -16.42 3.25 30.67
CA THR A 647 -15.65 2.03 30.90
C THR A 647 -16.34 0.77 30.39
N GLY A 648 -17.62 0.84 29.97
CA GLY A 648 -18.33 -0.29 29.35
C GLY A 648 -17.94 -0.50 27.88
N ASN A 649 -17.40 0.52 27.21
CA ASN A 649 -17.02 0.46 25.80
C ASN A 649 -15.54 0.10 25.64
N ALA A 650 -15.27 -1.01 24.93
CA ALA A 650 -13.95 -1.59 24.81
C ALA A 650 -12.93 -0.71 24.07
N TRP A 651 -13.39 0.14 23.15
CA TRP A 651 -12.53 1.09 22.43
C TRP A 651 -11.83 2.06 23.38
N LEU A 652 -12.43 2.35 24.54
CA LEU A 652 -11.85 3.23 25.54
C LEU A 652 -10.47 2.74 26.02
N SER A 653 -10.26 1.41 26.07
CA SER A 653 -8.97 0.83 26.44
C SER A 653 -7.85 1.15 25.45
N LEU A 654 -8.17 1.19 24.14
CA LEU A 654 -7.20 1.49 23.09
C LEU A 654 -6.85 2.97 23.11
N LEU A 655 -7.88 3.82 23.21
CA LEU A 655 -7.72 5.27 23.30
C LEU A 655 -6.82 5.65 24.48
N TYR A 656 -7.04 5.07 25.66
CA TYR A 656 -6.23 5.38 26.84
C TYR A 656 -4.88 4.68 26.88
N ALA A 657 -4.71 3.50 26.27
CA ALA A 657 -3.38 2.90 26.10
C ALA A 657 -2.47 3.79 25.23
N ASN A 658 -3.04 4.38 24.17
CA ASN A 658 -2.37 5.36 23.33
C ASN A 658 -2.15 6.71 24.06
N PHE A 659 -3.17 7.23 24.75
CA PHE A 659 -3.12 8.52 25.47
C PHE A 659 -2.14 8.54 26.65
N ALA A 660 -1.74 7.37 27.17
CA ALA A 660 -0.79 7.28 28.29
C ALA A 660 0.55 7.98 28.02
N MET A 661 0.94 8.19 26.77
CA MET A 661 2.15 8.96 26.43
C MET A 661 2.00 10.47 26.64
N VAL A 662 0.76 10.97 26.70
CA VAL A 662 0.42 12.38 26.92
C VAL A 662 0.08 12.64 28.38
N ASP A 663 -0.78 11.82 28.97
CA ASP A 663 -1.14 11.88 30.40
C ASP A 663 -1.24 10.46 30.97
N LYS A 664 -0.11 10.00 31.48
CA LYS A 664 0.06 8.65 32.02
C LYS A 664 -0.85 8.41 33.23
N GLN A 665 -0.94 9.36 34.15
CA GLN A 665 -1.68 9.17 35.40
C GLN A 665 -3.17 8.98 35.12
N ARG A 666 -3.76 9.84 34.29
CA ARG A 666 -5.17 9.72 33.90
C ARG A 666 -5.42 8.43 33.13
N ALA A 667 -4.56 8.10 32.17
CA ALA A 667 -4.69 6.89 31.39
C ALA A 667 -4.68 5.62 32.24
N LEU A 668 -3.72 5.50 33.16
CA LEU A 668 -3.66 4.37 34.09
C LEU A 668 -4.94 4.28 34.94
N GLY A 669 -5.45 5.41 35.45
CA GLY A 669 -6.72 5.44 36.21
C GLY A 669 -7.92 4.88 35.46
N VAL A 670 -8.02 5.13 34.14
CA VAL A 670 -9.10 4.60 33.29
C VAL A 670 -8.84 3.14 32.91
N LEU A 671 -7.61 2.79 32.53
CA LEU A 671 -7.22 1.42 32.13
C LEU A 671 -7.42 0.39 33.25
N GLN A 672 -7.39 0.80 34.51
CA GLN A 672 -7.74 -0.05 35.64
C GLN A 672 -9.20 -0.55 35.61
N LYS A 673 -10.12 0.19 34.95
CA LYS A 673 -11.56 -0.03 35.01
C LYS A 673 -12.20 -0.35 33.66
N ALA A 674 -11.62 0.15 32.57
CA ALA A 674 -12.19 0.01 31.23
C ALA A 674 -12.38 -1.45 30.81
N LYS A 675 -13.42 -1.76 30.06
CA LYS A 675 -13.53 -2.98 29.27
C LYS A 675 -12.40 -2.98 28.24
N MET A 676 -11.76 -4.13 28.04
CA MET A 676 -10.66 -4.25 27.08
C MET A 676 -11.18 -4.57 25.69
N ASP A 677 -10.50 -4.06 24.66
CA ASP A 677 -10.60 -4.56 23.29
C ASP A 677 -10.36 -6.08 23.25
N ASP A 678 -10.97 -6.77 22.28
CA ASP A 678 -10.88 -8.23 22.19
C ASP A 678 -9.46 -8.74 21.89
N GLY A 679 -8.60 -7.90 21.32
CA GLY A 679 -7.17 -8.10 21.10
C GLY A 679 -6.24 -7.54 22.19
N LEU A 680 -6.78 -6.98 23.29
CA LEU A 680 -6.00 -6.38 24.37
C LEU A 680 -6.32 -7.01 25.73
N SER A 681 -5.31 -7.24 26.56
CA SER A 681 -5.50 -7.64 27.96
C SER A 681 -5.25 -6.46 28.89
N ARG A 682 -5.84 -6.49 30.10
CA ARG A 682 -5.70 -5.39 31.06
C ARG A 682 -4.26 -5.28 31.53
N SER A 683 -3.62 -6.40 31.84
CA SER A 683 -2.21 -6.44 32.25
C SER A 683 -1.28 -5.89 31.17
N TRP A 684 -1.50 -6.21 29.89
CA TRP A 684 -0.70 -5.68 28.78
C TRP A 684 -0.93 -4.19 28.56
N ALA A 685 -2.18 -3.73 28.62
CA ALA A 685 -2.50 -2.30 28.52
C ALA A 685 -1.81 -1.48 29.62
N LEU A 686 -1.89 -1.93 30.87
CA LEU A 686 -1.25 -1.28 32.02
C LEU A 686 0.28 -1.37 31.94
N TYR A 687 0.84 -2.49 31.47
CA TYR A 687 2.27 -2.67 31.24
C TYR A 687 2.80 -1.65 30.22
N MET A 688 2.19 -1.59 29.05
CA MET A 688 2.59 -0.64 28.00
C MET A 688 2.43 0.82 28.47
N ALA A 689 1.30 1.18 29.07
CA ALA A 689 1.06 2.53 29.57
C ALA A 689 2.03 2.94 30.70
N SER A 690 2.41 2.01 31.57
CA SER A 690 3.33 2.28 32.69
C SER A 690 4.77 2.53 32.23
N SER A 691 5.12 2.18 30.98
CA SER A 691 6.46 2.39 30.43
C SER A 691 6.72 3.84 29.98
N PHE A 692 5.69 4.67 29.84
CA PHE A 692 5.86 6.06 29.44
C PHE A 692 6.49 6.90 30.57
N ALA A 693 7.30 7.88 30.20
CA ALA A 693 7.79 8.89 31.14
C ALA A 693 6.62 9.68 31.74
N GLU A 694 6.83 10.30 32.91
CA GLU A 694 5.87 11.28 33.44
C GLU A 694 5.79 12.53 32.56
#